data_AF-A0A2T0V2P8-F1
#
_entry.id   AF-A0A2T0V2P8-F1
#
_cell.length_a   1.000
_cell.length_b   1.000
_cell.length_c   1.000
_cell.angle_alpha   90.00
_cell.angle_beta   90.00
_cell.angle_gamma   90.00
#
_symmetry.space_group_name_H-M   'P 1'
#
loop_
_entity.id
_entity.type
_entity.pdbx_description
1 polymer ?
#
loop_
_entity_poly.entity_id
_entity_poly.type
_entity_poly.pdbx_seq_one_letter_code
_entity_poly.pdbx_strand_id
1 'polypeptide(L)'
;MLKSMAQRDPEAAALVEAISIYGDLVEAEDHSAVWGTVSQIAASAKNDIVKDVCLAALLRLSRNTAREAAAKNYYLAAPDLGPYTREAFLRFYADESELEVASQKLFLSEGELTGIVEGALRLNLGCLAFRASSLLKETFPSYNASVLQVLARATILNKDIAQRHLWLNLPEVKQGLDDLSDQVVKLLELSEGTDKRLYDMACPIYECYQGLALNSLFEMLEKYLQYFEQAHPHTAARFKANAGDDSVLTKIQRDVRDAKESPQKQTSWCLRFLQADSHTLEEVLAFIRLATPEEIGDWLSKKTPINDASVMVVAFVRLLGNAARGAKQDNGLPQRHQLAEQVDLFLSEWGDDITSIAPERIFELADELFYAKLPHKALCFTSRLIPNQALWPSPFVLMHMKCLLEAQQYRTYDSVWARIAEAEKSLVLMSFQSSKAEQMGEITRAIEISDQMINHAPDVPYCWHRGCYLRDRYLSEADQHEFQQLIPDLLLQNYSSEVAGILYFLTKAGNFKRAESLWVEWFIKDPLAHAVELVDFHFGLSMDGTRRGEFELSSKMDHCLAAFQFEQDGETLIRLITDDYHNTSMCTLKASSQLGGLLQSLPIGESRLLGMVSYKVTEHLPPYLACVRIALQLRHKHNDGSDCFALLKMPSNTQEFIPFLEEKLGQYSGNRNRLNKIDNIPLYIRGYALDPNNPFKVAISCWTDVGISKSVLFSHGNAAPNKIVLDAYGIGYLAVTDLAQRMQDIGISFVLPAATKEALFRWVNEISDHNFMLLDVTDHGKLFRTTALDLQARSGHILKALRLILANASVAHPVLHDTTTEIYSIKDGIDSTVYDAIQLSLANDIPWFCMDGAFAALHYSNRNATANAQAIVEKAIVSSPFCFEHKRHGLLLYAFGALPLPLTFSDIHHLAAHSNTLSGFILFKIIQNHGNQIFVGDDRPLFLLDIILIHLNSCFHSGRSHKTLLPSYTSLGSYATHIFNHGISLFLVVNKGGTVESRLALAMMYMVTPSHFYQQFTKYIVGYFRRFAQGHFMDIDAINTHLQSLESQQRGLPYGRAHPNREGAVCDQYQRHAGDARCIQEFNPKNNFN
;
A
#
# COMPACT_ATOMS: atom_id res chain seq x y z
N MET A 1 61.22 6.31 -38.99
CA MET A 1 61.14 6.31 -40.47
C MET A 1 61.32 7.70 -41.06
N LEU A 2 60.51 8.72 -40.71
CA LEU A 2 60.67 10.09 -41.24
C LEU A 2 62.04 10.72 -40.92
N LYS A 3 62.48 10.73 -39.64
CA LYS A 3 63.81 11.24 -39.23
C LYS A 3 65.00 10.57 -39.94
N SER A 4 64.85 9.33 -40.41
CA SER A 4 65.89 8.61 -41.19
C SER A 4 65.84 8.90 -42.70
N MET A 5 64.73 9.40 -43.23
CA MET A 5 64.63 9.86 -44.63
C MET A 5 65.07 11.32 -44.80
N ALA A 6 64.88 12.14 -43.76
CA ALA A 6 65.21 13.57 -43.77
C ALA A 6 66.71 13.90 -43.79
N GLN A 7 67.60 12.94 -43.51
CA GLN A 7 69.06 13.13 -43.46
C GLN A 7 69.74 13.47 -44.81
N ARG A 8 68.97 13.66 -45.90
CA ARG A 8 69.49 13.95 -47.24
C ARG A 8 69.23 15.38 -47.75
N ASP A 9 68.46 16.17 -47.02
CA ASP A 9 68.15 17.57 -47.36
C ASP A 9 68.01 18.41 -46.08
N PRO A 10 68.77 19.51 -45.89
CA PRO A 10 68.65 20.36 -44.71
C PRO A 10 67.28 21.02 -44.55
N GLU A 11 66.54 21.35 -45.63
CA GLU A 11 65.18 21.90 -45.48
C GLU A 11 64.19 20.81 -45.06
N ALA A 12 64.31 19.58 -45.57
CA ALA A 12 63.52 18.44 -45.09
C ALA A 12 63.83 18.05 -43.62
N ALA A 13 65.08 18.15 -43.19
CA ALA A 13 65.46 17.96 -41.79
C ALA A 13 64.83 19.02 -40.88
N ALA A 14 64.95 20.29 -41.27
CA ALA A 14 64.35 21.42 -40.57
C ALA A 14 62.82 21.35 -40.53
N LEU A 15 62.18 20.89 -41.61
CA LEU A 15 60.74 20.65 -41.65
C LEU A 15 60.32 19.50 -40.73
N VAL A 16 61.06 18.39 -40.68
CA VAL A 16 60.76 17.28 -39.74
C VAL A 16 60.97 17.70 -38.28
N GLU A 17 61.95 18.56 -38.01
CA GLU A 17 62.13 19.17 -36.69
C GLU A 17 60.95 20.10 -36.35
N ALA A 18 60.60 21.06 -37.21
CA ALA A 18 59.46 21.95 -37.04
C ALA A 18 58.11 21.22 -36.91
N ILE A 19 57.88 20.15 -37.68
CA ILE A 19 56.70 19.28 -37.55
C ILE A 19 56.69 18.55 -36.21
N SER A 20 57.84 18.05 -35.74
CA SER A 20 57.90 17.39 -34.42
C SER A 20 57.60 18.36 -33.27
N ILE A 21 57.93 19.65 -33.45
CA ILE A 21 57.65 20.72 -32.49
C ILE A 21 56.18 21.19 -32.59
N TYR A 22 55.64 21.30 -33.81
CA TYR A 22 54.24 21.68 -34.04
C TYR A 22 53.26 20.58 -33.56
N GLY A 23 53.67 19.32 -33.65
CA GLY A 23 52.88 18.12 -33.32
C GLY A 23 53.12 17.50 -31.94
N ASP A 24 53.54 18.28 -30.93
CA ASP A 24 53.66 17.86 -29.52
C ASP A 24 54.63 16.69 -29.22
N LEU A 25 55.74 16.58 -29.96
CA LEU A 25 56.79 15.56 -29.71
C LEU A 25 58.02 16.12 -28.96
N VAL A 26 57.86 17.20 -28.21
CA VAL A 26 58.94 17.93 -27.51
C VAL A 26 58.49 18.32 -26.10
N GLU A 27 59.37 18.16 -25.11
CA GLU A 27 59.05 18.43 -23.71
C GLU A 27 59.10 19.92 -23.36
N ALA A 28 58.28 20.34 -22.38
CA ALA A 28 58.07 21.75 -22.05
C ALA A 28 59.34 22.49 -21.59
N GLU A 29 60.31 21.77 -21.04
CA GLU A 29 61.58 22.32 -20.55
C GLU A 29 62.49 22.81 -21.68
N ASP A 30 62.38 22.22 -22.88
CA ASP A 30 63.19 22.56 -24.05
C ASP A 30 62.64 23.75 -24.87
N HIS A 31 61.40 24.19 -24.60
CA HIS A 31 60.68 25.18 -25.41
C HIS A 31 61.48 26.46 -25.74
N SER A 32 62.33 26.94 -24.83
CA SER A 32 63.10 28.19 -25.05
C SER A 32 64.27 28.03 -26.02
N ALA A 33 64.95 26.88 -25.99
CA ALA A 33 66.04 26.53 -26.91
C ALA A 33 65.48 26.19 -28.30
N VAL A 34 64.41 25.40 -28.30
CA VAL A 34 63.65 24.99 -29.49
C VAL A 34 63.07 26.20 -30.24
N TRP A 35 62.54 27.21 -29.53
CA TRP A 35 62.11 28.48 -30.14
C TRP A 35 63.26 29.18 -30.88
N GLY A 36 64.48 29.17 -30.30
CA GLY A 36 65.67 29.74 -30.93
C GLY A 36 66.01 29.04 -32.25
N THR A 37 66.04 27.70 -32.24
CA THR A 37 66.28 26.87 -33.43
C THR A 37 65.23 27.12 -34.52
N VAL A 38 63.93 27.07 -34.19
CA VAL A 38 62.86 27.29 -35.16
C VAL A 38 62.86 28.73 -35.70
N SER A 39 63.18 29.73 -34.87
CA SER A 39 63.30 31.13 -35.30
C SER A 39 64.45 31.32 -36.30
N GLN A 40 65.58 30.64 -36.09
CA GLN A 40 66.72 30.66 -37.00
C GLN A 40 66.43 29.93 -38.32
N ILE A 41 65.66 28.83 -38.27
CA ILE A 41 65.16 28.12 -39.46
C ILE A 41 64.17 28.99 -40.24
N ALA A 42 63.16 29.59 -39.59
CA ALA A 42 62.16 30.45 -40.21
C ALA A 42 62.78 31.67 -40.93
N ALA A 43 63.91 32.17 -40.42
CA ALA A 43 64.66 33.28 -41.01
C ALA A 43 65.59 32.87 -42.18
N SER A 44 65.86 31.58 -42.38
CA SER A 44 66.84 31.08 -43.36
C SER A 44 66.27 30.13 -44.42
N ALA A 45 65.08 29.56 -44.19
CA ALA A 45 64.35 28.74 -45.15
C ALA A 45 63.95 29.54 -46.41
N LYS A 46 64.09 28.91 -47.59
CA LYS A 46 63.67 29.46 -48.89
C LYS A 46 62.35 28.88 -49.37
N ASN A 47 61.97 27.71 -48.85
CA ASN A 47 60.69 27.08 -49.14
C ASN A 47 59.57 27.69 -48.29
N ASP A 48 58.55 28.25 -48.94
CA ASP A 48 57.42 28.93 -48.28
C ASP A 48 56.62 28.01 -47.34
N ILE A 49 56.52 26.70 -47.63
CA ILE A 49 55.84 25.73 -46.76
C ILE A 49 56.64 25.50 -45.47
N VAL A 50 57.96 25.38 -45.59
CA VAL A 50 58.85 25.22 -44.41
C VAL A 50 58.77 26.47 -43.53
N LYS A 51 58.74 27.65 -44.17
CA LYS A 51 58.56 28.93 -43.49
C LYS A 51 57.20 29.03 -42.78
N ASP A 52 56.11 28.64 -43.43
CA ASP A 52 54.75 28.64 -42.85
C ASP A 52 54.64 27.69 -41.64
N VAL A 53 55.16 26.45 -41.75
CA VAL A 53 55.16 25.51 -40.62
C VAL A 53 56.04 26.00 -39.45
N CYS A 54 57.20 26.62 -39.73
CA CYS A 54 58.02 27.21 -38.68
C CYS A 54 57.35 28.43 -38.02
N LEU A 55 56.63 29.26 -38.77
CA LEU A 55 55.87 30.39 -38.22
C LEU A 55 54.68 29.91 -37.36
N ALA A 56 53.97 28.87 -37.79
CA ALA A 56 52.95 28.20 -37.00
C ALA A 56 53.51 27.64 -35.68
N ALA A 57 54.69 26.99 -35.72
CA ALA A 57 55.39 26.50 -34.54
C ALA A 57 55.89 27.63 -33.62
N LEU A 58 56.36 28.76 -34.17
CA LEU A 58 56.74 29.94 -33.37
C LEU A 58 55.53 30.59 -32.68
N LEU A 59 54.38 30.67 -33.35
CA LEU A 59 53.13 31.09 -32.73
C LEU A 59 52.76 30.17 -31.57
N ARG A 60 52.82 28.85 -31.78
CA ARG A 60 52.56 27.84 -30.74
C ARG A 60 53.51 27.99 -29.54
N LEU A 61 54.82 28.03 -29.76
CA LEU A 61 55.85 28.12 -28.70
C LEU A 61 55.86 29.47 -27.97
N SER A 62 55.37 30.55 -28.59
CA SER A 62 55.32 31.88 -27.97
C SER A 62 54.15 32.04 -26.99
N ARG A 63 53.16 31.14 -27.01
CA ARG A 63 51.94 31.22 -26.20
C ARG A 63 52.25 31.12 -24.70
N ASN A 64 51.63 31.98 -23.89
CA ASN A 64 51.84 32.10 -22.45
C ASN A 64 53.30 32.44 -22.07
N THR A 65 54.07 33.09 -22.95
CA THR A 65 55.48 33.49 -22.70
C THR A 65 55.68 34.99 -22.84
N ALA A 66 56.82 35.51 -22.36
CA ALA A 66 57.22 36.90 -22.59
C ALA A 66 57.40 37.28 -24.08
N ARG A 67 57.37 36.31 -25.02
CA ARG A 67 57.47 36.52 -26.47
C ARG A 67 56.11 36.60 -27.17
N GLU A 68 55.01 36.41 -26.44
CA GLU A 68 53.66 36.30 -27.00
C GLU A 68 53.24 37.54 -27.81
N ALA A 69 53.37 38.73 -27.24
CA ALA A 69 53.03 39.99 -27.92
C ALA A 69 53.91 40.23 -29.17
N ALA A 70 55.19 39.82 -29.13
CA ALA A 70 56.08 39.92 -30.28
C ALA A 70 55.64 38.97 -31.42
N ALA A 71 55.19 37.76 -31.10
CA ALA A 71 54.68 36.80 -32.08
C ALA A 71 53.35 37.25 -32.71
N LYS A 72 52.40 37.78 -31.90
CA LYS A 72 51.14 38.35 -32.45
C LYS A 72 51.41 39.56 -33.36
N ASN A 73 52.33 40.45 -32.98
CA ASN A 73 52.74 41.57 -33.85
C ASN A 73 53.45 41.12 -35.12
N TYR A 74 54.28 40.07 -35.06
CA TYR A 74 54.97 39.51 -36.23
C TYR A 74 53.99 38.88 -37.23
N TYR A 75 52.96 38.17 -36.74
CA TYR A 75 51.87 37.66 -37.57
C TYR A 75 51.13 38.80 -38.29
N LEU A 76 50.71 39.83 -37.55
CA LEU A 76 49.96 40.97 -38.11
C LEU A 76 50.78 41.81 -39.12
N ALA A 77 52.10 41.71 -39.12
CA ALA A 77 52.99 42.41 -40.03
C ALA A 77 53.41 41.59 -41.28
N ALA A 78 53.04 40.31 -41.37
CA ALA A 78 53.44 39.44 -42.47
C ALA A 78 52.48 39.55 -43.67
N PRO A 79 52.96 39.89 -44.89
CA PRO A 79 52.07 40.16 -46.03
C PRO A 79 51.47 38.89 -46.66
N ASP A 80 52.17 37.75 -46.62
CA ASP A 80 51.77 36.49 -47.24
C ASP A 80 51.83 35.34 -46.21
N LEU A 81 50.73 35.16 -45.48
CA LEU A 81 50.57 34.09 -44.47
C LEU A 81 49.97 32.83 -45.10
N GLY A 82 50.65 31.70 -44.95
CA GLY A 82 50.19 30.38 -45.37
C GLY A 82 49.14 29.75 -44.44
N PRO A 83 48.57 28.60 -44.81
CA PRO A 83 47.47 27.97 -44.08
C PRO A 83 47.84 27.54 -42.65
N TYR A 84 49.06 27.05 -42.41
CA TYR A 84 49.46 26.57 -41.08
C TYR A 84 49.62 27.72 -40.08
N THR A 85 50.20 28.85 -40.51
CA THR A 85 50.32 30.02 -39.64
C THR A 85 48.94 30.61 -39.31
N ARG A 86 47.99 30.58 -40.26
CA ARG A 86 46.60 31.02 -40.03
C ARG A 86 45.86 30.11 -39.06
N GLU A 87 45.95 28.79 -39.23
CA GLU A 87 45.42 27.80 -38.27
C GLU A 87 45.92 28.12 -36.85
N ALA A 88 47.24 28.22 -36.68
CA ALA A 88 47.86 28.48 -35.39
C ALA A 88 47.41 29.82 -34.77
N PHE A 89 47.24 30.87 -35.58
CA PHE A 89 46.69 32.14 -35.10
C PHE A 89 45.23 32.03 -34.65
N LEU A 90 44.36 31.43 -35.48
CA LEU A 90 42.94 31.26 -35.17
C LEU A 90 42.77 30.42 -33.89
N ARG A 91 43.51 29.31 -33.80
CA ARG A 91 43.54 28.40 -32.65
C ARG A 91 43.95 29.08 -31.35
N PHE A 92 45.08 29.81 -31.34
CA PHE A 92 45.72 30.27 -30.11
C PHE A 92 45.50 31.76 -29.76
N TYR A 93 45.28 32.63 -30.76
CA TYR A 93 45.44 34.09 -30.61
C TYR A 93 44.25 34.95 -31.02
N ALA A 94 43.37 34.43 -31.88
CA ALA A 94 42.21 35.18 -32.36
C ALA A 94 41.20 35.48 -31.24
N ASP A 95 40.60 36.67 -31.26
CA ASP A 95 39.43 36.99 -30.43
C ASP A 95 38.10 36.56 -31.09
N GLU A 96 36.97 36.80 -30.41
CA GLU A 96 35.63 36.44 -30.88
C GLU A 96 35.28 37.09 -32.23
N SER A 97 35.68 38.35 -32.44
CA SER A 97 35.43 39.08 -33.68
C SER A 97 36.31 38.57 -34.82
N GLU A 98 37.59 38.32 -34.53
CA GLU A 98 38.55 37.75 -35.48
C GLU A 98 38.09 36.34 -35.95
N LEU A 99 37.55 35.52 -35.04
CA LEU A 99 37.00 34.19 -35.35
C LEU A 99 35.68 34.22 -36.14
N GLU A 100 34.72 35.08 -35.76
CA GLU A 100 33.46 35.22 -36.51
C GLU A 100 33.72 35.67 -37.95
N VAL A 101 34.55 36.71 -38.14
CA VAL A 101 34.96 37.20 -39.47
C VAL A 101 35.69 36.13 -40.28
N ALA A 102 36.56 35.32 -39.64
CA ALA A 102 37.22 34.21 -40.31
C ALA A 102 36.22 33.13 -40.76
N SER A 103 35.21 32.82 -39.94
CA SER A 103 34.20 31.79 -40.23
C SER A 103 33.23 32.13 -41.36
N GLN A 104 33.15 33.40 -41.77
CA GLN A 104 32.26 33.89 -42.83
C GLN A 104 32.89 33.84 -44.24
N LYS A 105 34.14 33.36 -44.37
CA LYS A 105 34.82 33.22 -45.66
C LYS A 105 34.23 32.06 -46.48
N LEU A 106 33.97 32.31 -47.77
CA LEU A 106 33.42 31.33 -48.72
C LEU A 106 34.33 30.11 -48.98
N PHE A 107 35.64 30.27 -48.84
CA PHE A 107 36.62 29.21 -49.03
C PHE A 107 37.54 29.18 -47.82
N LEU A 108 37.52 28.05 -47.10
CA LEU A 108 38.35 27.77 -45.94
C LEU A 108 39.01 26.41 -46.11
N SER A 109 40.28 26.31 -45.73
CA SER A 109 40.99 25.02 -45.67
C SER A 109 40.60 24.21 -44.42
N GLU A 110 40.87 22.89 -44.42
CA GLU A 110 40.66 22.02 -43.25
C GLU A 110 41.40 22.55 -42.01
N GLY A 111 42.61 23.09 -42.18
CA GLY A 111 43.40 23.73 -41.12
C GLY A 111 42.77 25.03 -40.61
N GLU A 112 42.34 25.94 -41.49
CA GLU A 112 41.66 27.18 -41.07
C GLU A 112 40.35 26.87 -40.31
N LEU A 113 39.56 25.89 -40.76
CA LEU A 113 38.35 25.44 -40.04
C LEU A 113 38.68 24.78 -38.69
N THR A 114 39.71 23.93 -38.64
CA THR A 114 40.19 23.33 -37.39
C THR A 114 40.61 24.39 -36.37
N GLY A 115 41.39 25.38 -36.82
CA GLY A 115 41.81 26.52 -36.00
C GLY A 115 40.64 27.38 -35.52
N ILE A 116 39.60 27.57 -36.34
CA ILE A 116 38.36 28.26 -35.92
C ILE A 116 37.64 27.47 -34.84
N VAL A 117 37.47 26.15 -34.98
CA VAL A 117 36.79 25.32 -33.97
C VAL A 117 37.53 25.34 -32.65
N GLU A 118 38.84 25.07 -32.65
CA GLU A 118 39.63 25.03 -31.41
C GLU A 118 39.81 26.43 -30.78
N GLY A 119 39.88 27.49 -31.60
CA GLY A 119 39.84 28.87 -31.13
C GLY A 119 38.51 29.24 -30.48
N ALA A 120 37.39 28.81 -31.07
CA ALA A 120 36.06 29.00 -30.51
C ALA A 120 35.85 28.19 -29.21
N LEU A 121 36.36 26.95 -29.15
CA LEU A 121 36.37 26.15 -27.92
C LEU A 121 37.19 26.84 -26.81
N ARG A 122 38.39 27.35 -27.12
CA ARG A 122 39.23 28.12 -26.18
C ARG A 122 38.51 29.34 -25.60
N LEU A 123 37.66 30.01 -26.37
CA LEU A 123 36.87 31.15 -25.94
C LEU A 123 35.47 30.79 -25.40
N ASN A 124 35.13 29.49 -25.30
CA ASN A 124 33.82 28.98 -24.87
C ASN A 124 32.63 29.46 -25.76
N LEU A 125 32.92 29.71 -27.03
CA LEU A 125 31.98 30.14 -28.08
C LEU A 125 31.29 28.93 -28.73
N GLY A 126 30.59 28.13 -27.92
CA GLY A 126 30.02 26.83 -28.33
C GLY A 126 29.22 26.84 -29.64
N CYS A 127 28.39 27.87 -29.89
CA CYS A 127 27.61 27.98 -31.12
C CYS A 127 28.48 28.15 -32.37
N LEU A 128 29.55 28.95 -32.29
CA LEU A 128 30.52 29.13 -33.36
C LEU A 128 31.33 27.85 -33.59
N ALA A 129 31.79 27.21 -32.50
CA ALA A 129 32.51 25.94 -32.55
C ALA A 129 31.67 24.84 -33.22
N PHE A 130 30.37 24.73 -32.92
CA PHE A 130 29.49 23.71 -33.50
C PHE A 130 29.17 24.00 -34.98
N ARG A 131 28.97 25.27 -35.34
CA ARG A 131 28.78 25.70 -36.74
C ARG A 131 30.02 25.38 -37.59
N ALA A 132 31.20 25.76 -37.12
CA ALA A 132 32.46 25.53 -37.83
C ALA A 132 32.85 24.04 -37.88
N SER A 133 32.62 23.27 -36.82
CA SER A 133 32.95 21.83 -36.78
C SER A 133 32.00 20.97 -37.62
N SER A 134 30.73 21.39 -37.75
CA SER A 134 29.79 20.74 -38.67
C SER A 134 30.19 20.99 -40.13
N LEU A 135 30.51 22.24 -40.50
CA LEU A 135 31.04 22.57 -41.83
C LEU A 135 32.36 21.84 -42.13
N LEU A 136 33.26 21.74 -41.14
CA LEU A 136 34.50 20.96 -41.22
C LEU A 136 34.21 19.48 -41.53
N LYS A 137 33.29 18.83 -40.81
CA LYS A 137 32.94 17.43 -41.02
C LYS A 137 32.22 17.16 -42.34
N GLU A 138 31.39 18.10 -42.80
CA GLU A 138 30.70 18.00 -44.10
C GLU A 138 31.67 18.18 -45.28
N THR A 139 32.62 19.11 -45.18
CA THR A 139 33.56 19.45 -46.27
C THR A 139 34.78 18.53 -46.28
N PHE A 140 35.27 18.15 -45.09
CA PHE A 140 36.49 17.37 -44.85
C PHE A 140 36.21 16.27 -43.80
N PRO A 141 35.51 15.18 -44.18
CA PRO A 141 35.14 14.12 -43.25
C PRO A 141 36.35 13.32 -42.77
N SER A 142 36.91 13.72 -41.62
CA SER A 142 38.04 13.07 -40.96
C SER A 142 37.69 12.62 -39.53
N TYR A 143 38.54 11.74 -38.96
CA TYR A 143 38.42 11.36 -37.54
C TYR A 143 38.53 12.60 -36.63
N ASN A 144 39.49 13.49 -36.92
CA ASN A 144 39.68 14.71 -36.15
C ASN A 144 38.47 15.66 -36.26
N ALA A 145 37.87 15.82 -37.46
CA ALA A 145 36.64 16.57 -37.63
C ALA A 145 35.48 16.01 -36.77
N SER A 146 35.41 14.68 -36.63
CA SER A 146 34.40 14.02 -35.79
C SER A 146 34.63 14.24 -34.29
N VAL A 147 35.87 14.15 -33.81
CA VAL A 147 36.23 14.46 -32.41
C VAL A 147 35.96 15.93 -32.09
N LEU A 148 36.33 16.85 -32.99
CA LEU A 148 36.09 18.29 -32.81
C LEU A 148 34.60 18.65 -32.81
N GLN A 149 33.77 17.98 -33.62
CA GLN A 149 32.31 18.16 -33.57
C GLN A 149 31.72 17.69 -32.24
N VAL A 150 32.20 16.56 -31.70
CA VAL A 150 31.80 16.04 -30.39
C VAL A 150 32.15 17.02 -29.26
N LEU A 151 33.38 17.53 -29.22
CA LEU A 151 33.82 18.56 -28.26
C LEU A 151 32.98 19.85 -28.36
N ALA A 152 32.70 20.31 -29.58
CA ALA A 152 31.83 21.46 -29.81
C ALA A 152 30.38 21.23 -29.33
N ARG A 153 29.83 20.02 -29.53
CA ARG A 153 28.47 19.66 -29.10
C ARG A 153 28.33 19.64 -27.58
N ALA A 154 29.30 19.09 -26.84
CA ALA A 154 29.31 19.20 -25.36
C ALA A 154 29.39 20.65 -24.88
N THR A 155 30.22 21.48 -25.54
CA THR A 155 30.41 22.88 -25.13
C THR A 155 29.10 23.68 -25.21
N ILE A 156 28.19 23.31 -26.12
CA ILE A 156 26.80 23.80 -26.11
C ILE A 156 26.03 23.18 -24.95
N LEU A 157 25.93 21.85 -24.90
CA LEU A 157 25.05 21.11 -23.98
C LEU A 157 25.35 21.38 -22.49
N ASN A 158 26.62 21.65 -22.17
CA ASN A 158 27.07 21.98 -20.82
C ASN A 158 26.36 23.24 -20.26
N LYS A 159 25.96 24.19 -21.11
CA LYS A 159 25.21 25.38 -20.68
C LYS A 159 23.80 25.05 -20.19
N ASP A 160 23.18 24.00 -20.73
CA ASP A 160 21.84 23.55 -20.35
C ASP A 160 21.89 22.66 -19.11
N ILE A 161 22.90 21.79 -19.02
CA ILE A 161 23.14 20.91 -17.86
C ILE A 161 23.53 21.73 -16.63
N ALA A 162 24.36 22.77 -16.77
CA ALA A 162 24.77 23.64 -15.66
C ALA A 162 23.62 24.45 -15.04
N GLN A 163 22.52 24.69 -15.78
CA GLN A 163 21.36 25.42 -15.26
C GLN A 163 20.43 24.54 -14.41
N ARG A 164 20.38 23.24 -14.67
CA ARG A 164 19.49 22.32 -13.94
C ARG A 164 19.94 20.87 -14.06
N HIS A 165 19.90 20.17 -12.92
CA HIS A 165 20.14 18.73 -12.82
C HIS A 165 19.40 17.93 -13.91
N LEU A 166 20.11 16.97 -14.53
CA LEU A 166 19.68 16.24 -15.72
C LEU A 166 18.27 15.63 -15.58
N TRP A 167 17.95 15.06 -14.42
CA TRP A 167 16.65 14.43 -14.12
C TRP A 167 15.43 15.38 -14.21
N LEU A 168 15.65 16.70 -14.16
CA LEU A 168 14.60 17.74 -14.21
C LEU A 168 14.76 18.65 -15.44
N ASN A 169 15.69 18.30 -16.35
CA ASN A 169 15.97 19.04 -17.56
C ASN A 169 15.04 18.61 -18.72
N LEU A 170 15.12 19.31 -19.85
CA LEU A 170 14.31 19.04 -21.03
C LEU A 170 14.63 17.67 -21.67
N PRO A 171 13.64 16.97 -22.27
CA PRO A 171 13.87 15.72 -23.03
C PRO A 171 14.93 15.88 -24.13
N GLU A 172 14.96 17.03 -24.79
CA GLU A 172 15.91 17.35 -25.86
C GLU A 172 17.35 17.42 -25.35
N VAL A 173 17.56 17.87 -24.10
CA VAL A 173 18.88 17.91 -23.45
C VAL A 173 19.34 16.50 -23.09
N LYS A 174 18.43 15.65 -22.59
CA LYS A 174 18.72 14.23 -22.34
C LYS A 174 19.05 13.50 -23.64
N GLN A 175 18.26 13.65 -24.70
CA GLN A 175 18.54 13.03 -26.00
C GLN A 175 19.86 13.55 -26.59
N GLY A 176 20.14 14.85 -26.44
CA GLY A 176 21.42 15.45 -26.82
C GLY A 176 22.62 14.84 -26.10
N LEU A 177 22.46 14.41 -24.84
CA LEU A 177 23.48 13.72 -24.05
C LEU A 177 23.64 12.25 -24.48
N ASP A 178 22.54 11.54 -24.71
CA ASP A 178 22.55 10.15 -25.20
C ASP A 178 23.28 10.05 -26.55
N ASP A 179 22.87 10.86 -27.54
CA ASP A 179 23.49 10.91 -28.86
C ASP A 179 25.00 11.21 -28.81
N LEU A 180 25.41 12.01 -27.82
CA LEU A 180 26.79 12.44 -27.61
C LEU A 180 27.61 11.31 -26.97
N SER A 181 27.05 10.63 -25.97
CA SER A 181 27.62 9.42 -25.37
C SER A 181 27.86 8.35 -26.44
N ASP A 182 26.87 8.11 -27.30
CA ASP A 182 26.94 7.17 -28.41
C ASP A 182 28.07 7.49 -29.41
N GLN A 183 28.31 8.78 -29.68
CA GLN A 183 29.40 9.23 -30.55
C GLN A 183 30.76 9.12 -29.86
N VAL A 184 30.85 9.44 -28.56
CA VAL A 184 32.07 9.28 -27.76
C VAL A 184 32.48 7.80 -27.68
N VAL A 185 31.53 6.90 -27.42
CA VAL A 185 31.74 5.43 -27.44
C VAL A 185 32.34 4.99 -28.79
N LYS A 186 31.68 5.33 -29.91
CA LYS A 186 32.14 4.95 -31.26
C LYS A 186 33.53 5.51 -31.58
N LEU A 187 33.85 6.73 -31.15
CA LEU A 187 35.18 7.32 -31.36
C LEU A 187 36.28 6.75 -30.45
N LEU A 188 35.93 6.32 -29.24
CA LEU A 188 36.84 5.59 -28.35
C LEU A 188 37.14 4.18 -28.89
N GLU A 189 36.15 3.49 -29.46
CA GLU A 189 36.36 2.21 -30.16
C GLU A 189 37.30 2.39 -31.36
N LEU A 190 37.02 3.36 -32.23
CA LEU A 190 37.81 3.64 -33.44
C LEU A 190 39.26 4.08 -33.16
N SER A 191 39.54 4.63 -31.98
CA SER A 191 40.89 5.06 -31.56
C SER A 191 41.59 4.08 -30.63
N GLU A 192 40.98 2.92 -30.35
CA GLU A 192 41.45 1.94 -29.37
C GLU A 192 41.73 2.58 -27.98
N GLY A 193 40.94 3.59 -27.61
CA GLY A 193 41.07 4.35 -26.37
C GLY A 193 42.28 5.32 -26.29
N THR A 194 43.02 5.53 -27.37
CA THR A 194 44.26 6.32 -27.34
C THR A 194 44.07 7.85 -27.38
N ASP A 195 42.95 8.35 -27.92
CA ASP A 195 42.68 9.80 -27.99
C ASP A 195 42.17 10.35 -26.65
N LYS A 196 43.08 10.96 -25.88
CA LYS A 196 42.80 11.46 -24.53
C LYS A 196 41.67 12.50 -24.49
N ARG A 197 41.43 13.25 -25.57
CA ARG A 197 40.41 14.31 -25.65
C ARG A 197 38.99 13.77 -25.46
N LEU A 198 38.78 12.49 -25.71
CA LEU A 198 37.47 11.84 -25.55
C LEU A 198 37.14 11.52 -24.07
N TYR A 199 38.12 11.44 -23.16
CA TYR A 199 37.83 11.22 -21.74
C TYR A 199 37.39 12.48 -21.01
N ASP A 200 37.85 13.65 -21.47
CA ASP A 200 37.34 14.97 -21.06
C ASP A 200 35.84 15.17 -21.36
N MET A 201 35.28 14.24 -22.14
CA MET A 201 33.85 14.11 -22.46
C MET A 201 33.23 12.92 -21.73
N ALA A 202 33.80 11.72 -21.90
CA ALA A 202 33.26 10.47 -21.38
C ALA A 202 33.10 10.47 -19.85
N CYS A 203 34.09 10.98 -19.11
CA CYS A 203 34.05 11.01 -17.66
C CYS A 203 32.97 11.98 -17.12
N PRO A 204 32.89 13.25 -17.56
CA PRO A 204 31.78 14.14 -17.18
C PRO A 204 30.40 13.65 -17.62
N ILE A 205 30.26 13.04 -18.80
CA ILE A 205 28.98 12.44 -19.25
C ILE A 205 28.56 11.34 -18.28
N TYR A 206 29.46 10.40 -17.96
CA TYR A 206 29.21 9.33 -16.99
C TYR A 206 28.83 9.86 -15.61
N GLU A 207 29.50 10.92 -15.14
CA GLU A 207 29.16 11.58 -13.87
C GLU A 207 27.79 12.27 -13.91
N CYS A 208 27.38 12.87 -15.04
CA CYS A 208 26.04 13.47 -15.19
C CYS A 208 24.88 12.47 -15.12
N TYR A 209 25.09 11.22 -15.56
CA TYR A 209 24.06 10.16 -15.45
C TYR A 209 23.94 9.57 -14.04
N GLN A 210 24.93 9.78 -13.15
CA GLN A 210 24.95 9.34 -11.74
C GLN A 210 24.50 7.88 -11.48
N GLY A 211 24.81 6.95 -12.38
CA GLY A 211 24.42 5.53 -12.26
C GLY A 211 23.33 5.06 -13.23
N LEU A 212 22.82 5.94 -14.10
CA LEU A 212 21.98 5.59 -15.26
C LEU A 212 22.75 5.66 -16.59
N ALA A 213 24.09 5.59 -16.55
CA ALA A 213 24.88 5.72 -17.76
C ALA A 213 24.60 4.55 -18.71
N LEU A 214 24.65 4.81 -20.02
CA LEU A 214 24.55 3.75 -21.02
C LEU A 214 25.64 2.69 -20.75
N ASN A 215 25.26 1.41 -20.69
CA ASN A 215 26.19 0.30 -20.39
C ASN A 215 27.43 0.33 -21.31
N SER A 216 27.24 0.69 -22.58
CA SER A 216 28.33 0.87 -23.56
C SER A 216 29.37 1.92 -23.14
N LEU A 217 28.96 3.02 -22.50
CA LEU A 217 29.89 4.02 -21.97
C LEU A 217 30.63 3.48 -20.73
N PHE A 218 29.94 2.74 -19.86
CA PHE A 218 30.55 2.10 -18.69
C PHE A 218 31.60 1.06 -19.11
N GLU A 219 31.25 0.11 -19.97
CA GLU A 219 32.14 -0.93 -20.50
C GLU A 219 33.38 -0.34 -21.18
N MET A 220 33.21 0.75 -21.93
CA MET A 220 34.31 1.44 -22.62
C MET A 220 35.24 2.19 -21.67
N LEU A 221 34.70 2.85 -20.63
CA LEU A 221 35.52 3.48 -19.59
C LEU A 221 36.27 2.44 -18.74
N GLU A 222 35.62 1.31 -18.42
CA GLU A 222 36.24 0.20 -17.71
C GLU A 222 37.41 -0.40 -18.53
N LYS A 223 37.16 -0.71 -19.80
CA LYS A 223 38.15 -1.28 -20.74
C LYS A 223 39.41 -0.43 -20.93
N TYR A 224 39.28 0.90 -20.86
CA TYR A 224 40.35 1.84 -21.19
C TYR A 224 40.86 2.70 -20.02
N LEU A 225 40.53 2.31 -18.78
CA LEU A 225 40.89 2.96 -17.52
C LEU A 225 42.34 3.51 -17.45
N GLN A 226 43.32 2.73 -17.93
CA GLN A 226 44.74 3.10 -17.93
C GLN A 226 45.09 4.40 -18.69
N TYR A 227 44.26 4.81 -19.66
CA TYR A 227 44.56 5.96 -20.51
C TYR A 227 44.13 7.30 -19.91
N PHE A 228 43.15 7.29 -18.98
CA PHE A 228 42.59 8.50 -18.38
C PHE A 228 42.81 8.64 -16.87
N GLU A 229 43.28 7.60 -16.17
CA GLU A 229 43.45 7.60 -14.70
C GLU A 229 44.16 8.85 -14.17
N GLN A 230 45.22 9.31 -14.84
CA GLN A 230 45.98 10.49 -14.41
C GLN A 230 45.23 11.83 -14.62
N ALA A 231 44.32 11.89 -15.58
CA ALA A 231 43.57 13.09 -15.95
C ALA A 231 42.24 13.21 -15.18
N HIS A 232 41.53 12.08 -15.01
CA HIS A 232 40.24 12.00 -14.32
C HIS A 232 40.31 11.03 -13.12
N PRO A 233 41.14 11.30 -12.09
CA PRO A 233 41.45 10.36 -11.03
C PRO A 233 40.24 10.00 -10.16
N HIS A 234 39.29 10.93 -9.96
CA HIS A 234 38.05 10.67 -9.23
C HIS A 234 37.17 9.64 -9.93
N THR A 235 36.94 9.82 -11.23
CA THR A 235 36.15 8.87 -12.03
C THR A 235 36.87 7.52 -12.11
N ALA A 236 38.18 7.52 -12.32
CA ALA A 236 38.99 6.31 -12.37
C ALA A 236 38.97 5.51 -11.05
N ALA A 237 39.01 6.20 -9.89
CA ALA A 237 38.91 5.56 -8.59
C ALA A 237 37.61 4.76 -8.40
N ARG A 238 36.50 5.20 -9.01
CA ARG A 238 35.21 4.47 -8.97
C ARG A 238 35.27 3.15 -9.77
N PHE A 239 35.90 3.16 -10.95
CA PHE A 239 36.11 1.93 -11.74
C PHE A 239 37.08 0.97 -11.04
N LYS A 240 38.18 1.48 -10.47
CA LYS A 240 39.10 0.68 -9.65
C LYS A 240 38.41 0.03 -8.44
N ALA A 241 37.60 0.80 -7.72
CA ALA A 241 36.86 0.30 -6.56
C ALA A 241 35.86 -0.81 -6.93
N ASN A 242 35.21 -0.72 -8.10
CA ASN A 242 34.32 -1.76 -8.63
C ASN A 242 35.10 -3.03 -9.02
N ALA A 243 36.32 -2.89 -9.55
CA ALA A 243 37.23 -3.99 -9.87
C ALA A 243 37.98 -4.57 -8.66
N GLY A 244 37.76 -4.05 -7.44
CA GLY A 244 38.39 -4.53 -6.21
C GLY A 244 39.76 -3.90 -5.87
N ASP A 245 40.14 -2.79 -6.52
CA ASP A 245 41.31 -1.97 -6.15
C ASP A 245 40.88 -0.69 -5.41
N ASP A 246 41.08 -0.68 -4.10
CA ASP A 246 40.76 0.44 -3.20
C ASP A 246 41.99 1.25 -2.76
N SER A 247 43.13 1.11 -3.44
CA SER A 247 44.32 1.94 -3.20
C SER A 247 44.05 3.45 -3.33
N VAL A 248 43.08 3.83 -4.18
CA VAL A 248 42.71 5.22 -4.50
C VAL A 248 41.54 5.74 -3.66
N LEU A 249 40.83 4.87 -2.93
CA LEU A 249 39.68 5.29 -2.11
C LEU A 249 40.12 6.01 -0.82
N THR A 250 39.37 7.04 -0.44
CA THR A 250 39.57 7.70 0.87
C THR A 250 39.35 6.70 2.02
N LYS A 251 39.90 7.00 3.20
CA LYS A 251 39.74 6.11 4.36
C LYS A 251 38.25 5.85 4.67
N ILE A 252 37.41 6.89 4.60
CA ILE A 252 35.96 6.77 4.84
C ILE A 252 35.31 5.90 3.77
N GLN A 253 35.63 6.10 2.48
CA GLN A 253 35.08 5.29 1.38
C GLN A 253 35.48 3.81 1.51
N ARG A 254 36.71 3.51 1.93
CA ARG A 254 37.14 2.14 2.26
C ARG A 254 36.38 1.57 3.43
N ASP A 255 36.40 2.23 4.58
CA ASP A 255 35.67 1.81 5.78
C ASP A 255 34.17 1.54 5.49
N VAL A 256 33.55 2.34 4.61
CA VAL A 256 32.15 2.19 4.16
C VAL A 256 31.96 1.05 3.16
N ARG A 257 32.92 0.77 2.27
CA ARG A 257 32.85 -0.39 1.36
C ARG A 257 33.06 -1.70 2.12
N ASP A 258 34.07 -1.73 3.00
CA ASP A 258 34.32 -2.80 3.96
C ASP A 258 33.08 -3.12 4.80
N ALA A 259 32.36 -2.10 5.25
CA ALA A 259 31.11 -2.25 5.99
C ALA A 259 29.95 -2.81 5.14
N LYS A 260 29.97 -2.73 3.80
CA LYS A 260 28.98 -3.39 2.92
C LYS A 260 29.29 -4.85 2.66
N GLU A 261 30.57 -5.23 2.66
CA GLU A 261 31.02 -6.58 2.31
C GLU A 261 30.78 -7.62 3.42
N SER A 262 30.65 -7.19 4.68
CA SER A 262 30.48 -8.11 5.81
C SER A 262 29.64 -7.50 6.94
N PRO A 263 28.58 -8.20 7.42
CA PRO A 263 27.79 -7.75 8.57
C PRO A 263 28.62 -7.47 9.84
N GLN A 264 29.70 -8.23 10.05
CA GLN A 264 30.58 -8.02 11.22
C GLN A 264 31.38 -6.71 11.11
N LYS A 265 31.82 -6.35 9.89
CA LYS A 265 32.48 -5.06 9.61
C LYS A 265 31.46 -3.92 9.70
N GLN A 266 30.23 -4.12 9.22
CA GLN A 266 29.10 -3.19 9.32
C GLN A 266 28.84 -2.78 10.78
N THR A 267 28.55 -3.74 11.67
CA THR A 267 28.31 -3.48 13.09
C THR A 267 29.51 -2.80 13.75
N SER A 268 30.73 -3.24 13.42
CA SER A 268 31.97 -2.65 13.97
C SER A 268 32.19 -1.20 13.51
N TRP A 269 31.71 -0.83 12.32
CA TRP A 269 31.76 0.54 11.82
C TRP A 269 30.66 1.41 12.43
N CYS A 270 29.42 0.92 12.49
CA CYS A 270 28.30 1.61 13.13
C CYS A 270 28.55 1.90 14.62
N LEU A 271 29.14 0.94 15.36
CA LEU A 271 29.52 1.14 16.76
C LEU A 271 30.60 2.23 16.92
N ARG A 272 31.61 2.27 16.03
CA ARG A 272 32.62 3.34 16.03
C ARG A 272 32.00 4.71 15.75
N PHE A 273 31.07 4.78 14.79
CA PHE A 273 30.32 6.00 14.49
C PHE A 273 29.51 6.47 15.71
N LEU A 274 28.74 5.59 16.34
CA LEU A 274 27.91 5.90 17.51
C LEU A 274 28.69 6.32 18.77
N GLN A 275 30.00 6.05 18.81
CA GLN A 275 30.92 6.40 19.90
C GLN A 275 31.67 7.73 19.65
N ALA A 276 31.63 8.29 18.45
CA ALA A 276 32.37 9.52 18.13
C ALA A 276 31.64 10.79 18.61
N ASP A 277 32.40 11.77 19.12
CA ASP A 277 31.87 13.03 19.68
C ASP A 277 31.40 14.04 18.62
N SER A 278 31.78 13.85 17.34
CA SER A 278 31.33 14.65 16.20
C SER A 278 31.42 13.83 14.91
N HIS A 279 30.66 14.22 13.88
CA HIS A 279 30.66 13.53 12.58
C HIS A 279 30.76 14.54 11.43
N THR A 280 31.29 14.11 10.29
CA THR A 280 31.17 14.84 9.01
C THR A 280 29.86 14.46 8.30
N LEU A 281 29.40 15.32 7.37
CA LEU A 281 28.18 15.06 6.60
C LEU A 281 28.24 13.73 5.81
N GLU A 282 29.39 13.39 5.23
CA GLU A 282 29.57 12.14 4.48
C GLU A 282 29.43 10.90 5.36
N GLU A 283 30.00 10.92 6.57
CA GLU A 283 29.89 9.83 7.55
C GLU A 283 28.44 9.61 7.98
N VAL A 284 27.68 10.70 8.23
CA VAL A 284 26.26 10.59 8.63
C VAL A 284 25.42 10.00 7.48
N LEU A 285 25.63 10.44 6.24
CA LEU A 285 24.90 9.92 5.08
C LEU A 285 25.25 8.46 4.79
N ALA A 286 26.51 8.06 4.96
CA ALA A 286 26.89 6.65 4.89
C ALA A 286 26.26 5.83 6.03
N PHE A 287 26.20 6.39 7.24
CA PHE A 287 25.61 5.75 8.41
C PHE A 287 24.11 5.50 8.24
N ILE A 288 23.32 6.49 7.80
CA ILE A 288 21.87 6.30 7.58
C ILE A 288 21.59 5.13 6.62
N ARG A 289 22.39 4.99 5.56
CA ARG A 289 22.28 3.89 4.59
C ARG A 289 22.65 2.53 5.19
N LEU A 290 23.75 2.46 5.95
CA LEU A 290 24.28 1.20 6.49
C LEU A 290 23.64 0.73 7.81
N ALA A 291 23.21 1.64 8.67
CA ALA A 291 22.79 1.34 10.02
C ALA A 291 21.41 0.66 10.08
N THR A 292 21.21 -0.10 11.15
CA THR A 292 19.92 -0.68 11.55
C THR A 292 18.97 0.39 12.11
N PRO A 293 17.64 0.13 12.15
CA PRO A 293 16.67 1.09 12.72
C PRO A 293 16.97 1.50 14.17
N GLU A 294 17.53 0.59 14.96
CA GLU A 294 17.90 0.83 16.36
C GLU A 294 19.11 1.76 16.46
N GLU A 295 20.18 1.48 15.72
CA GLU A 295 21.39 2.32 15.65
C GLU A 295 21.07 3.74 15.14
N ILE A 296 20.17 3.88 14.16
CA ILE A 296 19.69 5.19 13.70
C ILE A 296 18.90 5.89 14.83
N GLY A 297 18.07 5.16 15.57
CA GLY A 297 17.37 5.68 16.76
C GLY A 297 18.33 6.21 17.84
N ASP A 298 19.38 5.45 18.14
CA ASP A 298 20.43 5.83 19.08
C ASP A 298 21.15 7.11 18.66
N TRP A 299 21.52 7.23 17.38
CA TRP A 299 22.13 8.45 16.84
C TRP A 299 21.17 9.64 16.91
N LEU A 300 19.91 9.48 16.50
CA LEU A 300 18.90 10.54 16.53
C LEU A 300 18.63 11.06 17.95
N SER A 301 18.68 10.18 18.96
CA SER A 301 18.53 10.55 20.38
C SER A 301 19.67 11.44 20.89
N LYS A 302 20.86 11.34 20.30
CA LYS A 302 22.05 12.11 20.67
C LYS A 302 22.05 13.48 19.98
N LYS A 303 22.48 14.50 20.71
CA LYS A 303 22.75 15.85 20.18
C LYS A 303 24.18 15.99 19.66
N THR A 304 24.69 14.96 18.99
CA THR A 304 26.05 14.98 18.41
C THR A 304 26.12 16.06 17.31
N PRO A 305 27.14 16.93 17.32
CA PRO A 305 27.34 17.93 16.27
C PRO A 305 27.74 17.26 14.94
N ILE A 306 27.24 17.82 13.85
CA ILE A 306 27.72 17.55 12.49
C ILE A 306 28.60 18.73 12.11
N ASN A 307 29.87 18.46 11.84
CA ASN A 307 30.86 19.49 11.49
C ASN A 307 30.54 20.08 10.11
N ASP A 308 30.80 21.38 9.96
CA ASP A 308 30.68 22.14 8.71
C ASP A 308 29.28 22.13 8.03
N ALA A 309 28.22 21.79 8.78
CA ALA A 309 26.83 21.77 8.31
C ALA A 309 26.02 22.98 8.82
N SER A 310 25.14 23.53 7.97
CA SER A 310 24.18 24.58 8.37
C SER A 310 23.02 23.99 9.20
N VAL A 311 22.28 24.83 9.92
CA VAL A 311 21.10 24.41 10.72
C VAL A 311 20.09 23.64 9.86
N MET A 312 19.81 24.15 8.65
CA MET A 312 18.92 23.52 7.67
C MET A 312 19.46 22.15 7.22
N VAL A 313 20.76 22.02 6.94
CA VAL A 313 21.38 20.74 6.55
C VAL A 313 21.31 19.73 7.71
N VAL A 314 21.56 20.15 8.95
CA VAL A 314 21.42 19.29 10.14
C VAL A 314 19.97 18.83 10.32
N ALA A 315 18.99 19.73 10.14
CA ALA A 315 17.58 19.41 10.22
C ALA A 315 17.15 18.42 9.11
N PHE A 316 17.59 18.66 7.87
CA PHE A 316 17.33 17.78 6.73
C PHE A 316 17.90 16.38 6.92
N VAL A 317 19.16 16.27 7.34
CA VAL A 317 19.82 14.96 7.53
C VAL A 317 19.21 14.20 8.72
N ARG A 318 18.75 14.89 9.77
CA ARG A 318 17.96 14.27 10.85
C ARG A 318 16.58 13.82 10.37
N LEU A 319 15.92 14.57 9.50
CA LEU A 319 14.66 14.15 8.88
C LEU A 319 14.86 12.90 8.00
N LEU A 320 15.91 12.89 7.17
CA LEU A 320 16.30 11.72 6.36
C LEU A 320 16.60 10.49 7.24
N GLY A 321 17.28 10.67 8.38
CA GLY A 321 17.51 9.59 9.34
C GLY A 321 16.21 9.05 9.95
N ASN A 322 15.26 9.92 10.32
CA ASN A 322 13.94 9.47 10.81
C ASN A 322 13.14 8.74 9.70
N ALA A 323 13.21 9.21 8.46
CA ALA A 323 12.57 8.56 7.31
C ALA A 323 13.16 7.17 7.04
N ALA A 324 14.50 7.06 6.94
CA ALA A 324 15.18 5.78 6.70
C ALA A 324 14.99 4.77 7.83
N ARG A 325 14.93 5.23 9.09
CA ARG A 325 14.50 4.39 10.22
C ARG A 325 13.09 3.86 10.02
N GLY A 326 12.18 4.68 9.51
CA GLY A 326 10.78 4.31 9.27
C GLY A 326 10.52 3.51 7.99
N ALA A 327 11.44 3.53 7.01
CA ALA A 327 11.42 2.65 5.85
C ALA A 327 11.89 1.23 6.20
N LYS A 328 12.94 1.12 7.02
CA LYS A 328 13.57 -0.14 7.43
C LYS A 328 12.84 -0.89 8.56
N GLN A 329 11.84 -0.28 9.19
CA GLN A 329 11.05 -0.85 10.29
C GLN A 329 9.57 -0.72 9.93
N ASP A 330 8.76 -1.78 10.03
CA ASP A 330 7.29 -1.61 9.88
C ASP A 330 6.73 -0.88 11.09
N ASN A 331 6.83 0.44 11.01
CA ASN A 331 6.44 1.36 12.05
C ASN A 331 4.94 1.33 12.25
N GLY A 332 4.51 1.26 13.51
CA GLY A 332 3.11 1.49 13.87
C GLY A 332 2.65 2.90 13.49
N LEU A 333 1.32 3.09 13.45
CA LEU A 333 0.69 4.37 13.18
C LEU A 333 1.29 5.56 13.99
N PRO A 334 1.62 5.42 15.30
CA PRO A 334 2.18 6.54 16.07
C PRO A 334 3.53 7.03 15.53
N GLN A 335 4.43 6.13 15.14
CA GLN A 335 5.74 6.48 14.61
C GLN A 335 5.63 7.13 13.22
N ARG A 336 4.72 6.63 12.36
CA ARG A 336 4.44 7.26 11.05
C ARG A 336 3.86 8.67 11.24
N HIS A 337 2.98 8.87 12.21
CA HIS A 337 2.42 10.18 12.53
C HIS A 337 3.50 11.16 13.03
N GLN A 338 4.39 10.74 13.93
CA GLN A 338 5.52 11.57 14.39
C GLN A 338 6.45 11.97 13.24
N LEU A 339 6.75 11.06 12.32
CA LEU A 339 7.53 11.38 11.11
C LEU A 339 6.79 12.37 10.20
N ALA A 340 5.47 12.22 10.05
CA ALA A 340 4.64 13.16 9.30
C ALA A 340 4.63 14.58 9.91
N GLU A 341 4.56 14.69 11.25
CA GLU A 341 4.70 15.98 11.97
C GLU A 341 6.10 16.59 11.78
N GLN A 342 7.17 15.78 11.83
CA GLN A 342 8.53 16.25 11.58
C GLN A 342 8.72 16.78 10.15
N VAL A 343 8.09 16.16 9.15
CA VAL A 343 8.04 16.71 7.78
C VAL A 343 7.34 18.07 7.79
N ASP A 344 6.17 18.19 8.40
CA ASP A 344 5.41 19.45 8.41
C ASP A 344 6.16 20.58 9.12
N LEU A 345 6.85 20.28 10.22
CA LEU A 345 7.74 21.21 10.92
C LEU A 345 8.89 21.67 10.01
N PHE A 346 9.62 20.76 9.38
CA PHE A 346 10.70 21.11 8.46
C PHE A 346 10.20 21.98 7.30
N LEU A 347 9.04 21.65 6.73
CA LEU A 347 8.43 22.41 5.64
C LEU A 347 7.93 23.79 6.09
N SER A 348 7.54 23.95 7.35
CA SER A 348 7.12 25.25 7.90
C SER A 348 8.28 26.21 8.14
N GLU A 349 9.49 25.68 8.41
CA GLU A 349 10.70 26.48 8.62
C GLU A 349 11.49 26.74 7.32
N TRP A 350 11.63 25.73 6.46
CA TRP A 350 12.58 25.71 5.34
C TRP A 350 11.93 25.42 3.97
N GLY A 351 10.60 25.49 3.88
CA GLY A 351 9.82 25.06 2.70
C GLY A 351 10.12 25.83 1.41
N ASP A 352 10.54 27.09 1.51
CA ASP A 352 10.89 27.95 0.36
C ASP A 352 12.34 27.70 -0.12
N ASP A 353 13.23 27.31 0.80
CA ASP A 353 14.66 27.07 0.51
C ASP A 353 14.95 25.67 -0.07
N ILE A 354 13.93 24.82 -0.28
CA ILE A 354 14.09 23.44 -0.78
C ILE A 354 14.86 23.38 -2.11
N THR A 355 14.79 24.41 -2.95
CA THR A 355 15.54 24.50 -4.22
C THR A 355 17.06 24.59 -4.05
N SER A 356 17.56 24.89 -2.84
CA SER A 356 18.98 24.82 -2.49
C SER A 356 19.49 23.41 -2.21
N ILE A 357 18.59 22.45 -1.98
CA ILE A 357 18.94 21.04 -1.75
C ILE A 357 19.07 20.34 -3.12
N ALA A 358 20.18 19.61 -3.30
CA ALA A 358 20.42 18.81 -4.50
C ALA A 358 19.24 17.82 -4.76
N PRO A 359 18.65 17.78 -5.97
CA PRO A 359 17.50 16.92 -6.29
C PRO A 359 17.68 15.43 -5.93
N GLU A 360 18.92 14.94 -5.96
CA GLU A 360 19.31 13.59 -5.58
C GLU A 360 19.03 13.29 -4.10
N ARG A 361 19.19 14.29 -3.22
CA ARG A 361 18.89 14.18 -1.79
C ARG A 361 17.40 14.29 -1.52
N ILE A 362 16.69 15.11 -2.30
CA ILE A 362 15.22 15.13 -2.26
C ILE A 362 14.62 13.82 -2.77
N PHE A 363 15.22 13.20 -3.80
CA PHE A 363 14.86 11.86 -4.25
C PHE A 363 15.11 10.81 -3.17
N GLU A 364 16.29 10.82 -2.52
CA GLU A 364 16.62 9.92 -1.41
C GLU A 364 15.62 10.06 -0.25
N LEU A 365 15.29 11.29 0.18
CA LEU A 365 14.25 11.51 1.19
C LEU A 365 12.85 11.07 0.72
N ALA A 366 12.50 11.26 -0.55
CA ALA A 366 11.21 10.86 -1.10
C ALA A 366 11.05 9.34 -1.15
N ASP A 367 12.10 8.60 -1.48
CA ASP A 367 12.13 7.12 -1.50
C ASP A 367 12.00 6.57 -0.07
N GLU A 368 12.75 7.10 0.90
CA GLU A 368 12.64 6.71 2.31
C GLU A 368 11.25 7.06 2.90
N LEU A 369 10.68 8.22 2.57
CA LEU A 369 9.31 8.57 2.96
C LEU A 369 8.26 7.69 2.28
N PHE A 370 8.50 7.25 1.04
CA PHE A 370 7.63 6.31 0.33
C PHE A 370 7.59 4.96 1.06
N TYR A 371 8.76 4.37 1.37
CA TYR A 371 8.83 3.10 2.10
C TYR A 371 8.35 3.21 3.56
N ALA A 372 8.50 4.38 4.19
CA ALA A 372 7.86 4.69 5.47
C ALA A 372 6.32 4.86 5.40
N LYS A 373 5.70 4.57 4.23
CA LYS A 373 4.26 4.63 3.93
C LYS A 373 3.69 6.07 4.04
N LEU A 374 4.49 7.08 3.68
CA LEU A 374 4.13 8.49 3.64
C LEU A 374 4.32 9.16 2.26
N PRO A 375 3.81 8.59 1.14
CA PRO A 375 4.00 9.17 -0.20
C PRO A 375 3.39 10.58 -0.32
N HIS A 376 2.31 10.88 0.40
CA HIS A 376 1.73 12.22 0.46
C HIS A 376 2.68 13.27 1.06
N LYS A 377 3.59 12.88 1.95
CA LYS A 377 4.66 13.76 2.47
C LYS A 377 5.84 13.86 1.51
N ALA A 378 6.19 12.78 0.81
CA ALA A 378 7.17 12.79 -0.28
C ALA A 378 6.75 13.74 -1.43
N LEU A 379 5.45 13.83 -1.72
CA LEU A 379 4.89 14.80 -2.67
C LEU A 379 5.15 16.25 -2.27
N CYS A 380 5.14 16.58 -0.97
CA CYS A 380 5.42 17.94 -0.52
C CYS A 380 6.83 18.40 -0.97
N PHE A 381 7.82 17.52 -0.96
CA PHE A 381 9.17 17.84 -1.45
C PHE A 381 9.25 17.76 -2.98
N THR A 382 8.86 16.64 -3.58
CA THR A 382 9.06 16.39 -5.01
C THR A 382 8.31 17.39 -5.90
N SER A 383 7.06 17.72 -5.57
CA SER A 383 6.22 18.64 -6.37
C SER A 383 6.80 20.04 -6.51
N ARG A 384 7.63 20.48 -5.55
CA ARG A 384 8.30 21.80 -5.57
C ARG A 384 9.45 21.88 -6.58
N LEU A 385 10.03 20.74 -6.96
CA LEU A 385 11.14 20.66 -7.91
C LEU A 385 10.72 20.24 -9.33
N ILE A 386 9.52 19.68 -9.51
CA ILE A 386 8.99 19.33 -10.83
C ILE A 386 8.70 20.61 -11.63
N PRO A 387 9.39 20.86 -12.76
CA PRO A 387 9.16 22.05 -13.55
C PRO A 387 7.85 21.96 -14.35
N ASN A 388 7.33 23.10 -14.81
CA ASN A 388 6.10 23.17 -15.62
C ASN A 388 6.28 22.75 -17.09
N GLN A 389 7.52 22.66 -17.57
CA GLN A 389 7.88 22.30 -18.95
C GLN A 389 7.73 20.79 -19.24
N ALA A 390 8.15 20.36 -20.43
CA ALA A 390 8.25 18.94 -20.80
C ALA A 390 9.25 18.19 -19.92
N LEU A 391 8.97 16.91 -19.67
CA LEU A 391 9.70 16.01 -18.77
C LEU A 391 10.14 14.76 -19.54
N TRP A 392 11.17 14.08 -19.05
CA TRP A 392 11.55 12.74 -19.51
C TRP A 392 11.46 11.77 -18.31
N PRO A 393 11.35 10.44 -18.52
CA PRO A 393 11.14 9.46 -17.45
C PRO A 393 12.41 9.19 -16.59
N SER A 394 12.90 10.22 -15.91
CA SER A 394 14.02 10.16 -14.97
C SER A 394 13.62 9.53 -13.63
N PRO A 395 14.56 9.06 -12.78
CA PRO A 395 14.22 8.50 -11.47
C PRO A 395 13.39 9.45 -10.60
N PHE A 396 13.70 10.76 -10.66
CA PHE A 396 12.95 11.78 -9.92
C PHE A 396 11.50 11.89 -10.42
N VAL A 397 11.30 11.91 -11.74
CA VAL A 397 9.96 11.95 -12.34
C VAL A 397 9.20 10.66 -12.07
N LEU A 398 9.84 9.49 -12.18
CA LEU A 398 9.24 8.19 -11.86
C LEU A 398 8.84 8.10 -10.38
N MET A 399 9.69 8.55 -9.44
CA MET A 399 9.37 8.59 -8.02
C MET A 399 8.20 9.54 -7.71
N HIS A 400 8.19 10.72 -8.32
CA HIS A 400 7.08 11.66 -8.19
C HIS A 400 5.77 11.06 -8.72
N MET A 401 5.78 10.41 -9.89
CA MET A 401 4.62 9.72 -10.46
C MET A 401 4.14 8.54 -9.58
N LYS A 402 5.07 7.76 -9.02
CA LYS A 402 4.79 6.69 -8.05
C LYS A 402 4.11 7.25 -6.79
N CYS A 403 4.61 8.36 -6.26
CA CYS A 403 4.01 9.04 -5.11
C CYS A 403 2.63 9.63 -5.42
N LEU A 404 2.42 10.21 -6.60
CA LEU A 404 1.11 10.71 -7.04
C LEU A 404 0.08 9.59 -7.17
N LEU A 405 0.48 8.44 -7.71
CA LEU A 405 -0.35 7.24 -7.81
C LEU A 405 -0.75 6.72 -6.41
N GLU A 406 0.23 6.46 -5.54
CA GLU A 406 -0.03 5.93 -4.20
C GLU A 406 -0.78 6.90 -3.28
N ALA A 407 -0.59 8.21 -3.45
CA ALA A 407 -1.34 9.26 -2.76
C ALA A 407 -2.68 9.62 -3.45
N GLN A 408 -3.08 8.88 -4.49
CA GLN A 408 -4.37 9.00 -5.19
C GLN A 408 -4.64 10.41 -5.74
N GLN A 409 -3.57 11.06 -6.19
CA GLN A 409 -3.59 12.37 -6.86
C GLN A 409 -3.77 12.19 -8.38
N TYR A 410 -4.85 11.53 -8.80
CA TYR A 410 -4.99 11.06 -10.18
C TYR A 410 -5.15 12.18 -11.23
N ARG A 411 -5.76 13.31 -10.86
CA ARG A 411 -5.89 14.47 -11.76
C ARG A 411 -4.54 15.17 -11.94
N THR A 412 -3.77 15.31 -10.85
CA THR A 412 -2.41 15.84 -10.91
C THR A 412 -1.48 14.87 -11.65
N TYR A 413 -1.62 13.57 -11.43
CA TYR A 413 -0.92 12.50 -12.15
C TYR A 413 -1.11 12.61 -13.67
N ASP A 414 -2.35 12.77 -14.16
CA ASP A 414 -2.59 12.91 -15.60
C ASP A 414 -2.04 14.22 -16.19
N SER A 415 -2.01 15.31 -15.41
CA SER A 415 -1.38 16.57 -15.79
C SER A 415 0.16 16.50 -15.86
N VAL A 416 0.79 15.66 -15.02
CA VAL A 416 2.23 15.38 -15.11
C VAL A 416 2.52 14.42 -16.26
N TRP A 417 1.74 13.33 -16.38
CA TRP A 417 1.86 12.33 -17.44
C TRP A 417 1.87 12.94 -18.84
N ALA A 418 0.91 13.82 -19.13
CA ALA A 418 0.78 14.47 -20.44
C ALA A 418 1.98 15.35 -20.85
N ARG A 419 2.92 15.61 -19.93
CA ARG A 419 4.16 16.38 -20.16
C ARG A 419 5.39 15.49 -20.28
N ILE A 420 5.29 14.18 -20.03
CA ILE A 420 6.41 13.25 -20.15
C ILE A 420 6.54 12.81 -21.63
N ALA A 421 7.68 13.13 -22.24
CA ALA A 421 8.01 12.67 -23.59
C ALA A 421 8.21 11.14 -23.62
N GLU A 422 7.62 10.50 -24.62
CA GLU A 422 7.69 9.05 -24.86
C GLU A 422 7.25 8.18 -23.66
N ALA A 423 6.30 8.68 -22.86
CA ALA A 423 5.79 8.01 -21.67
C ALA A 423 5.28 6.58 -21.95
N GLU A 424 4.68 6.38 -23.12
CA GLU A 424 4.19 5.11 -23.64
C GLU A 424 5.27 4.07 -23.96
N LYS A 425 6.55 4.45 -24.00
CA LYS A 425 7.69 3.51 -24.14
C LYS A 425 8.29 3.07 -22.80
N SER A 426 7.94 3.74 -21.69
CA SER A 426 8.49 3.42 -20.38
C SER A 426 7.62 2.38 -19.66
N LEU A 427 8.09 1.14 -19.56
CA LEU A 427 7.37 0.03 -18.90
C LEU A 427 6.91 0.37 -17.47
N VAL A 428 7.71 1.13 -16.72
CA VAL A 428 7.37 1.59 -15.35
C VAL A 428 6.17 2.54 -15.38
N LEU A 429 6.15 3.48 -16.32
CA LEU A 429 5.05 4.41 -16.52
C LEU A 429 3.80 3.71 -17.06
N MET A 430 3.93 2.77 -17.99
CA MET A 430 2.82 1.92 -18.46
C MET A 430 2.20 1.14 -17.30
N SER A 431 3.02 0.56 -16.41
CA SER A 431 2.55 -0.08 -15.19
C SER A 431 1.74 0.86 -14.31
N PHE A 432 2.25 2.06 -14.04
CA PHE A 432 1.53 3.05 -13.23
C PHE A 432 0.18 3.43 -13.87
N GLN A 433 0.09 3.54 -15.21
CA GLN A 433 -1.19 3.73 -15.90
C GLN A 433 -2.11 2.50 -15.82
N SER A 434 -1.59 1.27 -15.93
CA SER A 434 -2.39 0.05 -15.73
C SER A 434 -2.97 -0.02 -14.32
N SER A 435 -2.17 0.32 -13.31
CA SER A 435 -2.61 0.40 -11.90
C SER A 435 -3.65 1.50 -11.67
N LYS A 436 -3.43 2.70 -12.23
CA LYS A 436 -4.41 3.79 -12.19
C LYS A 436 -5.72 3.41 -12.87
N ALA A 437 -5.65 2.81 -14.07
CA ALA A 437 -6.82 2.38 -14.82
C ALA A 437 -7.66 1.35 -14.03
N GLU A 438 -7.02 0.37 -13.38
CA GLU A 438 -7.70 -0.57 -12.47
C GLU A 438 -8.40 0.16 -11.31
N GLN A 439 -7.68 1.04 -10.61
CA GLN A 439 -8.21 1.81 -9.47
C GLN A 439 -9.41 2.69 -9.86
N MET A 440 -9.40 3.23 -11.08
CA MET A 440 -10.50 4.02 -11.67
C MET A 440 -11.64 3.16 -12.24
N GLY A 441 -11.51 1.83 -12.28
CA GLY A 441 -12.51 0.92 -12.87
C GLY A 441 -12.44 0.76 -14.39
N GLU A 442 -11.43 1.34 -15.05
CA GLU A 442 -11.15 1.18 -16.48
C GLU A 442 -10.48 -0.17 -16.79
N ILE A 443 -11.09 -1.28 -16.35
CA ILE A 443 -10.48 -2.62 -16.34
C ILE A 443 -10.00 -3.07 -17.73
N THR A 444 -10.80 -2.87 -18.78
CA THR A 444 -10.41 -3.21 -20.16
C THR A 444 -9.11 -2.51 -20.56
N ARG A 445 -8.99 -1.21 -20.24
CA ARG A 445 -7.79 -0.40 -20.51
C ARG A 445 -6.60 -0.87 -19.66
N ALA A 446 -6.83 -1.25 -18.41
CA ALA A 446 -5.78 -1.79 -17.54
C ALA A 446 -5.15 -3.08 -18.14
N ILE A 447 -5.99 -3.94 -18.73
CA ILE A 447 -5.59 -5.17 -19.42
C ILE A 447 -4.89 -4.84 -20.74
N GLU A 448 -5.46 -3.97 -21.58
CA GLU A 448 -4.85 -3.51 -22.84
C GLU A 448 -3.43 -2.95 -22.62
N ILE A 449 -3.22 -2.16 -21.57
CA ILE A 449 -1.89 -1.64 -21.21
C ILE A 449 -0.96 -2.77 -20.77
N SER A 450 -1.44 -3.75 -19.99
CA SER A 450 -0.61 -4.91 -19.60
C SER A 450 -0.19 -5.75 -20.80
N ASP A 451 -1.05 -5.91 -21.80
CA ASP A 451 -0.74 -6.63 -23.04
C ASP A 451 0.24 -5.83 -23.92
N GLN A 452 0.13 -4.49 -23.94
CA GLN A 452 1.13 -3.63 -24.58
C GLN A 452 2.50 -3.74 -23.90
N MET A 453 2.57 -3.82 -22.56
CA MET A 453 3.82 -4.03 -21.83
C MET A 453 4.47 -5.37 -22.19
N ILE A 454 3.67 -6.45 -22.28
CA ILE A 454 4.15 -7.78 -22.68
C ILE A 454 4.65 -7.77 -24.13
N ASN A 455 3.93 -7.11 -25.04
CA ASN A 455 4.37 -6.98 -26.44
C ASN A 455 5.65 -6.14 -26.59
N HIS A 456 5.91 -5.20 -25.68
CA HIS A 456 7.13 -4.38 -25.69
C HIS A 456 8.34 -5.08 -25.06
N ALA A 457 8.11 -5.87 -23.99
CA ALA A 457 9.15 -6.59 -23.26
C ALA A 457 8.66 -7.98 -22.79
N PRO A 458 8.60 -8.97 -23.70
CA PRO A 458 8.03 -10.30 -23.43
C PRO A 458 8.91 -11.18 -22.53
N ASP A 459 10.15 -10.78 -22.29
CA ASP A 459 11.16 -11.43 -21.45
C ASP A 459 11.17 -10.91 -19.99
N VAL A 460 10.39 -9.86 -19.68
CA VAL A 460 10.32 -9.26 -18.34
C VAL A 460 9.16 -9.86 -17.54
N PRO A 461 9.41 -10.63 -16.45
CA PRO A 461 8.35 -11.33 -15.72
C PRO A 461 7.28 -10.41 -15.12
N TYR A 462 7.66 -9.21 -14.73
CA TYR A 462 6.75 -8.23 -14.15
C TYR A 462 5.56 -7.87 -15.07
N CYS A 463 5.78 -7.79 -16.38
CA CYS A 463 4.72 -7.53 -17.37
C CYS A 463 3.66 -8.64 -17.35
N TRP A 464 4.11 -9.89 -17.35
CA TRP A 464 3.26 -11.08 -17.28
C TRP A 464 2.55 -11.22 -15.93
N HIS A 465 3.23 -10.92 -14.83
CA HIS A 465 2.63 -10.95 -13.49
C HIS A 465 1.43 -9.99 -13.40
N ARG A 466 1.55 -8.76 -13.91
CA ARG A 466 0.44 -7.79 -13.99
C ARG A 466 -0.72 -8.33 -14.84
N GLY A 467 -0.42 -8.95 -15.99
CA GLY A 467 -1.41 -9.58 -16.87
C GLY A 467 -2.15 -10.76 -16.21
N CYS A 468 -1.44 -11.63 -15.49
CA CYS A 468 -2.03 -12.72 -14.71
C CYS A 468 -2.97 -12.21 -13.62
N TYR A 469 -2.50 -11.26 -12.80
CA TYR A 469 -3.26 -10.68 -11.69
C TYR A 469 -4.59 -10.04 -12.17
N LEU A 470 -4.55 -9.23 -13.24
CA LEU A 470 -5.76 -8.61 -13.78
C LEU A 470 -6.77 -9.64 -14.30
N ARG A 471 -6.29 -10.72 -14.91
CA ARG A 471 -7.14 -11.78 -15.47
C ARG A 471 -7.72 -12.71 -14.38
N ASP A 472 -6.96 -13.03 -13.34
CA ASP A 472 -7.44 -13.73 -12.13
C ASP A 472 -8.60 -12.97 -11.48
N ARG A 473 -8.47 -11.65 -11.38
CA ARG A 473 -9.42 -10.80 -10.66
C ARG A 473 -10.68 -10.43 -11.46
N TYR A 474 -10.56 -10.21 -12.77
CA TYR A 474 -11.64 -9.58 -13.56
C TYR A 474 -12.15 -10.38 -14.77
N LEU A 475 -11.42 -11.40 -15.25
CA LEU A 475 -11.85 -12.22 -16.39
C LEU A 475 -12.28 -13.63 -15.96
N SER A 476 -12.84 -14.39 -16.90
CA SER A 476 -13.22 -15.78 -16.64
C SER A 476 -12.01 -16.70 -16.62
N GLU A 477 -12.15 -17.86 -16.00
CA GLU A 477 -11.12 -18.91 -15.99
C GLU A 477 -10.73 -19.38 -17.40
N ALA A 478 -11.63 -19.28 -18.38
CA ALA A 478 -11.31 -19.59 -19.78
C ALA A 478 -10.31 -18.58 -20.36
N ASP A 479 -10.51 -17.29 -20.10
CA ASP A 479 -9.61 -16.21 -20.53
C ASP A 479 -8.25 -16.31 -19.81
N GLN A 480 -8.27 -16.71 -18.52
CA GLN A 480 -7.06 -16.97 -17.73
C GLN A 480 -6.27 -18.15 -18.34
N HIS A 481 -6.93 -19.26 -18.66
CA HIS A 481 -6.29 -20.42 -19.28
C HIS A 481 -5.73 -20.11 -20.67
N GLU A 482 -6.43 -19.36 -21.51
CA GLU A 482 -5.93 -18.94 -22.82
C GLU A 482 -4.65 -18.10 -22.68
N PHE A 483 -4.66 -17.10 -21.80
CA PHE A 483 -3.48 -16.28 -21.52
C PHE A 483 -2.29 -17.08 -20.97
N GLN A 484 -2.55 -18.08 -20.11
CA GLN A 484 -1.50 -18.93 -19.54
C GLN A 484 -0.74 -19.78 -20.55
N GLN A 485 -1.35 -20.11 -21.71
CA GLN A 485 -0.64 -20.81 -22.80
C GLN A 485 0.35 -19.91 -23.53
N LEU A 486 0.22 -18.58 -23.42
CA LEU A 486 1.13 -17.62 -24.04
C LEU A 486 2.42 -17.40 -23.22
N ILE A 487 2.39 -17.72 -21.92
CA ILE A 487 3.53 -17.51 -21.00
C ILE A 487 4.68 -18.46 -21.40
N PRO A 488 5.87 -17.97 -21.79
CA PRO A 488 6.98 -18.84 -22.19
C PRO A 488 7.60 -19.57 -20.99
N ASP A 489 7.93 -20.86 -21.12
CA ASP A 489 8.61 -21.60 -20.04
C ASP A 489 9.97 -20.99 -19.67
N LEU A 490 10.69 -20.39 -20.64
CA LEU A 490 11.97 -19.70 -20.42
C LEU A 490 11.85 -18.54 -19.41
N LEU A 491 10.71 -17.84 -19.39
CA LEU A 491 10.40 -16.77 -18.44
C LEU A 491 10.36 -17.29 -17.00
N LEU A 492 9.95 -18.55 -16.82
CA LEU A 492 9.66 -19.15 -15.52
C LEU A 492 10.86 -19.87 -14.88
N GLN A 493 11.98 -20.01 -15.59
CA GLN A 493 13.13 -20.81 -15.10
C GLN A 493 13.84 -20.15 -13.91
N ASN A 494 14.00 -18.83 -13.95
CA ASN A 494 14.74 -18.07 -12.94
C ASN A 494 13.79 -17.58 -11.84
N TYR A 495 14.16 -17.85 -10.58
CA TYR A 495 13.41 -17.37 -9.43
C TYR A 495 13.36 -15.83 -9.37
N SER A 496 12.16 -15.30 -9.20
CA SER A 496 11.89 -13.92 -8.80
C SER A 496 10.51 -13.86 -8.14
N SER A 497 10.22 -12.79 -7.40
CA SER A 497 8.92 -12.63 -6.72
C SER A 497 7.74 -12.63 -7.70
N GLU A 498 7.96 -12.04 -8.88
CA GLU A 498 7.03 -11.93 -9.99
C GLU A 498 6.77 -13.30 -10.63
N VAL A 499 7.81 -14.11 -10.83
CA VAL A 499 7.64 -15.48 -11.35
C VAL A 499 6.91 -16.35 -10.32
N ALA A 500 7.24 -16.26 -9.03
CA ALA A 500 6.52 -16.98 -7.98
C ALA A 500 5.02 -16.59 -7.95
N GLY A 501 4.70 -15.31 -8.14
CA GLY A 501 3.32 -14.84 -8.34
C GLY A 501 2.66 -15.38 -9.62
N ILE A 502 3.38 -15.47 -10.75
CA ILE A 502 2.86 -16.10 -11.97
C ILE A 502 2.55 -17.59 -11.75
N LEU A 503 3.43 -18.32 -11.04
CA LEU A 503 3.18 -19.72 -10.66
C LEU A 503 1.95 -19.87 -9.76
N TYR A 504 1.67 -18.89 -8.89
CA TYR A 504 0.47 -18.88 -8.05
C TYR A 504 -0.80 -18.78 -8.91
N PHE A 505 -0.86 -17.82 -9.85
CA PHE A 505 -2.02 -17.68 -10.75
C PHE A 505 -2.18 -18.87 -11.71
N LEU A 506 -1.09 -19.43 -12.23
CA LEU A 506 -1.09 -20.69 -12.99
C LEU A 506 -1.73 -21.82 -12.18
N THR A 507 -1.31 -21.98 -10.92
CA THR A 507 -1.80 -23.04 -10.04
C THR A 507 -3.26 -22.84 -9.65
N LYS A 508 -3.66 -21.60 -9.34
CA LYS A 508 -5.05 -21.24 -8.97
C LYS A 508 -6.05 -21.54 -10.10
N ALA A 509 -5.66 -21.32 -11.36
CA ALA A 509 -6.47 -21.74 -12.51
C ALA A 509 -6.50 -23.27 -12.72
N GLY A 510 -5.52 -24.01 -12.19
CA GLY A 510 -5.42 -25.47 -12.28
C GLY A 510 -4.18 -26.01 -13.00
N ASN A 511 -3.28 -25.14 -13.47
CA ASN A 511 -2.03 -25.52 -14.14
C ASN A 511 -0.87 -25.74 -13.13
N PHE A 512 -1.13 -26.52 -12.07
CA PHE A 512 -0.13 -26.78 -11.03
C PHE A 512 1.13 -27.46 -11.58
N LYS A 513 1.02 -28.29 -12.64
CA LYS A 513 2.13 -29.08 -13.17
C LYS A 513 3.33 -28.25 -13.64
N ARG A 514 3.11 -27.05 -14.18
CA ARG A 514 4.21 -26.12 -14.54
C ARG A 514 4.90 -25.52 -13.32
N ALA A 515 4.18 -25.35 -12.20
CA ALA A 515 4.73 -24.85 -10.94
C ALA A 515 5.41 -25.93 -10.11
N GLU A 516 4.91 -27.17 -10.16
CA GLU A 516 5.38 -28.29 -9.32
C GLU A 516 6.86 -28.62 -9.53
N SER A 517 7.33 -28.65 -10.78
CA SER A 517 8.73 -28.93 -11.13
C SER A 517 9.67 -27.81 -10.68
N LEU A 518 9.32 -26.56 -10.99
CA LEU A 518 10.12 -25.36 -10.65
C LEU A 518 10.28 -25.20 -9.14
N TRP A 519 9.21 -25.34 -8.36
CA TRP A 519 9.29 -25.27 -6.90
C TRP A 519 10.18 -26.38 -6.30
N VAL A 520 10.12 -27.59 -6.83
CA VAL A 520 11.00 -28.69 -6.38
C VAL A 520 12.45 -28.41 -6.77
N GLU A 521 12.71 -27.90 -7.98
CA GLU A 521 14.06 -27.58 -8.46
C GLU A 521 14.70 -26.44 -7.65
N TRP A 522 14.00 -25.32 -7.47
CA TRP A 522 14.49 -24.18 -6.67
C TRP A 522 14.75 -24.60 -5.22
N PHE A 523 13.82 -25.35 -4.60
CA PHE A 523 13.98 -25.82 -3.22
C PHE A 523 15.13 -26.82 -3.06
N ILE A 524 15.47 -27.61 -4.09
CA ILE A 524 16.65 -28.49 -4.07
C ILE A 524 17.95 -27.68 -4.14
N LYS A 525 17.96 -26.56 -4.87
CA LYS A 525 19.13 -25.66 -5.00
C LYS A 525 19.39 -24.87 -3.72
N ASP A 526 18.37 -24.23 -3.16
CA ASP A 526 18.46 -23.53 -1.86
C ASP A 526 17.19 -23.74 -1.00
N PRO A 527 17.19 -24.75 -0.10
CA PRO A 527 16.07 -25.03 0.77
C PRO A 527 15.76 -23.93 1.79
N LEU A 528 16.75 -23.08 2.15
CA LEU A 528 16.58 -22.05 3.18
C LEU A 528 16.02 -20.77 2.56
N ALA A 529 16.59 -20.33 1.43
CA ALA A 529 16.14 -19.11 0.75
C ALA A 529 14.69 -19.18 0.23
N HIS A 530 14.16 -20.39 -0.03
CA HIS A 530 12.80 -20.59 -0.56
C HIS A 530 11.80 -21.17 0.46
N ALA A 531 12.18 -21.32 1.73
CA ALA A 531 11.32 -21.94 2.74
C ALA A 531 10.09 -21.09 3.10
N VAL A 532 10.20 -19.76 3.04
CA VAL A 532 9.10 -18.85 3.37
C VAL A 532 8.07 -18.84 2.23
N GLU A 533 8.51 -18.52 1.01
CA GLU A 533 7.65 -18.35 -0.15
C GLU A 533 6.99 -19.66 -0.60
N LEU A 534 7.65 -20.82 -0.48
CA LEU A 534 7.00 -22.12 -0.77
C LEU A 534 5.86 -22.44 0.22
N VAL A 535 6.04 -22.08 1.50
CA VAL A 535 4.99 -22.24 2.52
C VAL A 535 3.84 -21.26 2.23
N ASP A 536 4.14 -19.98 2.00
CA ASP A 536 3.11 -18.97 1.70
C ASP A 536 2.34 -19.29 0.41
N PHE A 537 3.02 -19.79 -0.63
CA PHE A 537 2.40 -20.30 -1.85
C PHE A 537 1.42 -21.45 -1.56
N HIS A 538 1.85 -22.47 -0.82
CA HIS A 538 1.03 -23.67 -0.57
C HIS A 538 -0.20 -23.37 0.30
N PHE A 539 -0.04 -22.59 1.37
CA PHE A 539 -1.16 -22.23 2.25
C PHE A 539 -2.03 -21.12 1.62
N GLY A 540 -1.46 -20.18 0.88
CA GLY A 540 -2.21 -19.13 0.16
C GLY A 540 -3.17 -19.70 -0.88
N LEU A 541 -2.82 -20.80 -1.55
CA LEU A 541 -3.73 -21.52 -2.45
C LEU A 541 -4.80 -22.31 -1.68
N SER A 542 -4.44 -22.87 -0.53
CA SER A 542 -5.34 -23.68 0.30
C SER A 542 -6.42 -22.85 1.01
N MET A 543 -6.15 -21.57 1.28
CA MET A 543 -7.00 -20.66 2.06
C MET A 543 -7.94 -19.80 1.22
N ASP A 544 -7.71 -19.60 -0.09
CA ASP A 544 -8.53 -18.73 -0.96
C ASP A 544 -9.93 -19.31 -1.27
N GLY A 545 -10.21 -20.55 -0.84
CA GLY A 545 -11.53 -21.18 -0.80
C GLY A 545 -12.18 -21.52 -2.16
N THR A 546 -11.67 -20.95 -3.26
CA THR A 546 -12.27 -20.99 -4.61
C THR A 546 -12.09 -22.31 -5.36
N ARG A 547 -11.15 -23.17 -4.96
CA ARG A 547 -11.05 -24.58 -5.38
C ARG A 547 -10.33 -25.45 -4.35
N ARG A 548 -11.07 -26.31 -3.65
CA ARG A 548 -10.51 -27.46 -2.92
C ARG A 548 -10.18 -28.61 -3.88
N GLY A 549 -9.41 -28.33 -4.92
CA GLY A 549 -8.79 -29.37 -5.74
C GLY A 549 -7.57 -29.89 -4.99
N GLU A 550 -7.55 -31.17 -4.62
CA GLU A 550 -6.29 -31.80 -4.20
C GLU A 550 -5.31 -31.70 -5.37
N PHE A 551 -4.12 -31.13 -5.14
CA PHE A 551 -3.10 -31.05 -6.18
C PHE A 551 -2.76 -32.47 -6.64
N GLU A 552 -2.87 -32.76 -7.94
CA GLU A 552 -2.34 -34.01 -8.48
C GLU A 552 -0.82 -33.97 -8.36
N LEU A 553 -0.26 -34.57 -7.31
CA LEU A 553 1.19 -34.58 -7.07
C LEU A 553 1.89 -35.64 -7.93
N SER A 554 3.01 -35.26 -8.56
CA SER A 554 3.86 -36.19 -9.29
C SER A 554 4.59 -37.11 -8.30
N SER A 555 4.59 -38.42 -8.57
CA SER A 555 5.27 -39.40 -7.71
C SER A 555 6.80 -39.39 -7.87
N LYS A 556 7.31 -38.81 -8.95
CA LYS A 556 8.74 -38.64 -9.30
C LYS A 556 8.94 -37.34 -10.07
N MET A 557 10.16 -36.79 -10.02
CA MET A 557 10.60 -35.63 -10.81
C MET A 557 12.01 -35.89 -11.36
N ASP A 558 12.39 -35.21 -12.44
CA ASP A 558 13.66 -35.47 -13.15
C ASP A 558 14.90 -35.35 -12.26
N HIS A 559 14.92 -34.38 -11.33
CA HIS A 559 16.02 -34.17 -10.38
C HIS A 559 15.75 -34.71 -8.97
N CYS A 560 14.58 -35.33 -8.73
CA CYS A 560 14.21 -35.94 -7.45
C CYS A 560 13.59 -37.33 -7.65
N LEU A 561 14.41 -38.35 -7.43
CA LEU A 561 14.12 -39.75 -7.71
C LEU A 561 13.07 -40.35 -6.76
N ALA A 562 13.07 -39.89 -5.50
CA ALA A 562 12.12 -40.27 -4.45
C ALA A 562 12.21 -39.30 -3.25
N ALA A 563 11.22 -39.30 -2.36
CA ALA A 563 11.30 -38.61 -1.08
C ALA A 563 10.73 -39.46 0.06
N PHE A 564 11.37 -39.42 1.22
CA PHE A 564 11.06 -40.32 2.34
C PHE A 564 10.93 -39.56 3.66
N GLN A 565 9.95 -39.96 4.46
CA GLN A 565 9.92 -39.68 5.90
C GLN A 565 10.32 -40.95 6.66
N PHE A 566 11.37 -40.86 7.47
CA PHE A 566 11.92 -42.00 8.20
C PHE A 566 12.27 -41.63 9.64
N GLU A 567 12.29 -42.63 10.50
CA GLU A 567 12.73 -42.56 11.88
C GLU A 567 14.21 -42.96 11.96
N GLN A 568 15.04 -42.13 12.60
CA GLN A 568 16.45 -42.38 12.90
C GLN A 568 16.63 -42.36 14.42
N ASP A 569 16.86 -43.52 15.02
CA ASP A 569 17.00 -43.71 16.49
C ASP A 569 15.91 -42.99 17.34
N GLY A 570 14.69 -42.90 16.82
CA GLY A 570 13.53 -42.25 17.46
C GLY A 570 13.18 -40.86 16.91
N GLU A 571 14.07 -40.19 16.16
CA GLU A 571 13.80 -38.89 15.55
C GLU A 571 13.21 -39.02 14.14
N THR A 572 12.11 -38.33 13.86
CA THR A 572 11.51 -38.31 12.51
C THR A 572 12.18 -37.27 11.62
N LEU A 573 12.75 -37.72 10.50
CA LEU A 573 13.42 -36.91 9.49
C LEU A 573 12.72 -37.06 8.12
N ILE A 574 12.82 -36.02 7.29
CA ILE A 574 12.36 -36.03 5.89
C ILE A 574 13.55 -35.70 5.00
N ARG A 575 13.78 -36.48 3.93
CA ARG A 575 14.84 -36.24 2.94
C ARG A 575 14.35 -36.49 1.52
N LEU A 576 14.80 -35.65 0.61
CA LEU A 576 14.70 -35.80 -0.85
C LEU A 576 15.88 -36.64 -1.34
N ILE A 577 15.68 -37.57 -2.27
CA ILE A 577 16.78 -38.29 -2.93
C ILE A 577 16.97 -37.71 -4.32
N THR A 578 18.11 -37.05 -4.53
CA THR A 578 18.48 -36.42 -5.80
C THR A 578 19.41 -37.32 -6.60
N ASP A 579 19.64 -36.95 -7.87
CA ASP A 579 20.76 -37.47 -8.62
C ASP A 579 22.11 -37.16 -7.93
N ASP A 580 23.18 -37.82 -8.39
CA ASP A 580 24.52 -37.68 -7.83
C ASP A 580 25.24 -36.38 -8.27
N TYR A 581 24.68 -35.63 -9.22
CA TYR A 581 25.28 -34.39 -9.74
C TYR A 581 25.01 -33.20 -8.83
N HIS A 582 23.88 -33.19 -8.12
CA HIS A 582 23.55 -32.14 -7.16
C HIS A 582 24.42 -32.21 -5.89
N ASN A 583 24.60 -31.06 -5.23
CA ASN A 583 25.29 -31.00 -3.94
C ASN A 583 24.37 -31.50 -2.81
N THR A 584 24.94 -32.29 -1.89
CA THR A 584 24.23 -32.79 -0.71
C THR A 584 23.99 -31.65 0.27
N SER A 585 22.73 -31.41 0.66
CA SER A 585 22.33 -30.41 1.65
C SER A 585 21.82 -31.10 2.94
N MET A 586 21.38 -30.31 3.93
CA MET A 586 20.64 -30.86 5.07
C MET A 586 19.28 -31.48 4.70
N CYS A 587 18.79 -31.26 3.47
CA CYS A 587 17.46 -31.66 3.01
C CYS A 587 17.52 -32.77 1.94
N THR A 588 18.65 -32.91 1.25
CA THR A 588 18.85 -33.85 0.13
C THR A 588 19.85 -34.97 0.48
N LEU A 589 19.69 -36.14 -0.15
CA LEU A 589 20.62 -37.26 -0.12
C LEU A 589 20.93 -37.70 -1.54
N LYS A 590 22.20 -38.00 -1.82
CA LYS A 590 22.61 -38.59 -3.10
C LYS A 590 22.09 -40.02 -3.23
N ALA A 591 21.58 -40.38 -4.41
CA ALA A 591 21.11 -41.74 -4.70
C ALA A 591 22.18 -42.82 -4.47
N SER A 592 23.44 -42.53 -4.79
CA SER A 592 24.60 -43.41 -4.54
C SER A 592 25.01 -43.55 -3.07
N SER A 593 24.50 -42.71 -2.16
CA SER A 593 24.86 -42.78 -0.74
C SER A 593 24.32 -44.05 -0.09
N GLN A 594 25.05 -44.62 0.89
CA GLN A 594 24.63 -45.84 1.59
C GLN A 594 23.24 -45.70 2.23
N LEU A 595 22.93 -44.51 2.77
CA LEU A 595 21.60 -44.21 3.33
C LEU A 595 20.55 -44.01 2.23
N GLY A 596 20.88 -43.32 1.13
CA GLY A 596 19.97 -43.13 0.00
C GLY A 596 19.57 -44.45 -0.66
N GLY A 597 20.53 -45.36 -0.88
CA GLY A 597 20.28 -46.71 -1.37
C GLY A 597 19.50 -47.58 -0.36
N LEU A 598 19.79 -47.46 0.94
CA LEU A 598 19.06 -48.15 2.00
C LEU A 598 17.57 -47.75 1.98
N LEU A 599 17.27 -46.46 2.05
CA LEU A 599 15.89 -45.94 2.12
C LEU A 599 15.04 -46.34 0.90
N GLN A 600 15.64 -46.36 -0.30
CA GLN A 600 14.97 -46.85 -1.52
C GLN A 600 14.67 -48.35 -1.49
N SER A 601 15.46 -49.14 -0.75
CA SER A 601 15.30 -50.60 -0.63
C SER A 601 14.42 -51.05 0.53
N LEU A 602 14.06 -50.13 1.45
CA LEU A 602 13.44 -50.47 2.72
C LEU A 602 11.89 -50.43 2.62
N PRO A 603 11.18 -51.51 2.99
CA PRO A 603 9.72 -51.47 3.07
C PRO A 603 9.21 -50.50 4.14
N ILE A 604 8.04 -49.92 3.91
CA ILE A 604 7.39 -49.03 4.89
C ILE A 604 7.06 -49.83 6.16
N GLY A 605 7.50 -49.30 7.31
CA GLY A 605 7.28 -49.88 8.63
C GLY A 605 8.41 -50.80 9.13
N GLU A 606 9.31 -51.27 8.27
CA GLU A 606 10.44 -52.10 8.66
C GLU A 606 11.65 -51.26 9.13
N SER A 607 12.37 -51.76 10.14
CA SER A 607 13.58 -51.13 10.68
C SER A 607 14.83 -51.90 10.25
N ARG A 608 15.89 -51.20 9.83
CA ARG A 608 17.18 -51.79 9.46
C ARG A 608 18.35 -50.95 9.97
N LEU A 609 19.38 -51.64 10.45
CA LEU A 609 20.61 -51.01 10.95
C LEU A 609 21.55 -50.65 9.79
N LEU A 610 22.14 -49.44 9.87
CA LEU A 610 23.27 -49.01 9.04
C LEU A 610 24.36 -48.48 9.96
N GLY A 611 25.43 -49.26 10.12
CA GLY A 611 26.40 -49.04 11.19
C GLY A 611 25.79 -49.31 12.56
N MET A 612 25.77 -48.31 13.44
CA MET A 612 25.18 -48.39 14.79
C MET A 612 23.79 -47.76 14.90
N VAL A 613 23.26 -47.17 13.82
CA VAL A 613 22.02 -46.39 13.80
C VAL A 613 20.89 -47.20 13.17
N SER A 614 19.69 -47.14 13.76
CA SER A 614 18.47 -47.77 13.26
C SER A 614 17.67 -46.81 12.40
N TYR A 615 17.36 -47.23 11.16
CA TYR A 615 16.53 -46.47 10.23
C TYR A 615 15.23 -47.23 9.93
N LYS A 616 14.10 -46.53 9.94
CA LYS A 616 12.78 -47.09 9.64
C LYS A 616 11.97 -46.14 8.76
N VAL A 617 11.59 -46.57 7.55
CA VAL A 617 10.76 -45.73 6.67
C VAL A 617 9.33 -45.72 7.19
N THR A 618 8.77 -44.53 7.37
CA THR A 618 7.40 -44.32 7.87
C THR A 618 6.42 -43.96 6.75
N GLU A 619 6.87 -43.24 5.73
CA GLU A 619 6.04 -42.75 4.63
C GLU A 619 6.91 -42.51 3.38
N HIS A 620 6.39 -42.85 2.20
CA HIS A 620 6.94 -42.42 0.91
C HIS A 620 6.17 -41.19 0.43
N LEU A 621 6.86 -40.08 0.18
CA LEU A 621 6.26 -38.79 -0.12
C LEU A 621 6.44 -38.41 -1.60
N PRO A 622 5.46 -37.75 -2.23
CA PRO A 622 5.70 -36.98 -3.45
C PRO A 622 6.76 -35.88 -3.20
N PRO A 623 7.67 -35.59 -4.15
CA PRO A 623 8.74 -34.61 -3.95
C PRO A 623 8.26 -33.24 -3.46
N TYR A 624 7.22 -32.67 -4.08
CA TYR A 624 6.66 -31.39 -3.69
C TYR A 624 6.17 -31.36 -2.22
N LEU A 625 5.45 -32.41 -1.79
CA LEU A 625 4.96 -32.51 -0.41
C LEU A 625 6.11 -32.66 0.59
N ALA A 626 7.19 -33.35 0.22
CA ALA A 626 8.39 -33.40 1.04
C ALA A 626 9.05 -32.02 1.15
N CYS A 627 9.17 -31.26 0.05
CA CYS A 627 9.66 -29.88 0.08
C CYS A 627 8.82 -29.00 1.04
N VAL A 628 7.49 -29.02 0.94
CA VAL A 628 6.60 -28.26 1.84
C VAL A 628 6.79 -28.67 3.30
N ARG A 629 6.83 -29.98 3.62
CA ARG A 629 7.04 -30.45 5.01
C ARG A 629 8.43 -30.07 5.56
N ILE A 630 9.46 -30.06 4.71
CA ILE A 630 10.81 -29.61 5.10
C ILE A 630 10.80 -28.08 5.30
N ALA A 631 10.23 -27.31 4.37
CA ALA A 631 10.12 -25.86 4.46
C ALA A 631 9.42 -25.40 5.74
N LEU A 632 8.31 -26.04 6.11
CA LEU A 632 7.61 -25.85 7.40
C LEU A 632 8.55 -26.03 8.61
N GLN A 633 9.42 -27.04 8.60
CA GLN A 633 10.39 -27.28 9.66
C GLN A 633 11.55 -26.27 9.64
N LEU A 634 12.03 -25.87 8.47
CA LEU A 634 13.10 -24.88 8.32
C LEU A 634 12.62 -23.50 8.80
N ARG A 635 11.48 -23.05 8.29
CA ARG A 635 10.82 -21.79 8.68
C ARG A 635 10.61 -21.73 10.20
N HIS A 636 10.05 -22.78 10.81
CA HIS A 636 9.86 -22.82 12.26
C HIS A 636 11.18 -22.87 13.06
N LYS A 637 12.22 -23.59 12.59
CA LYS A 637 13.49 -23.72 13.32
C LYS A 637 14.39 -22.47 13.25
N HIS A 638 14.26 -21.69 12.18
CA HIS A 638 15.08 -20.48 11.95
C HIS A 638 14.31 -19.18 12.19
N ASN A 639 13.02 -19.23 12.55
CA ASN A 639 12.26 -18.06 12.98
C ASN A 639 12.84 -17.53 14.32
N ASP A 640 13.47 -16.37 14.26
CA ASP A 640 14.04 -15.62 15.37
C ASP A 640 13.04 -14.67 16.07
N GLY A 641 11.80 -14.62 15.55
CA GLY A 641 10.74 -13.69 15.94
C GLY A 641 10.37 -12.67 14.87
N SER A 642 11.11 -12.59 13.76
CA SER A 642 10.81 -11.72 12.61
C SER A 642 9.61 -12.21 11.78
N ASP A 643 9.33 -13.51 11.79
CA ASP A 643 8.24 -14.14 11.04
C ASP A 643 7.07 -14.49 11.98
N CYS A 644 5.83 -14.27 11.54
CA CYS A 644 4.64 -14.61 12.33
C CYS A 644 4.33 -16.12 12.31
N PHE A 645 4.99 -16.90 11.46
CA PHE A 645 4.76 -18.33 11.32
C PHE A 645 5.28 -19.15 12.51
N ALA A 646 4.40 -19.97 13.10
CA ALA A 646 4.74 -20.93 14.13
C ALA A 646 4.05 -22.28 13.90
N LEU A 647 4.81 -23.38 13.98
CA LEU A 647 4.27 -24.74 13.85
C LEU A 647 3.63 -25.18 15.19
N LEU A 648 2.29 -25.13 15.27
CA LEU A 648 1.55 -25.56 16.45
C LEU A 648 1.60 -27.10 16.60
N LYS A 649 2.34 -27.60 17.58
CA LYS A 649 2.29 -29.01 18.00
C LYS A 649 1.13 -29.22 18.96
N MET A 650 0.13 -29.99 18.56
CA MET A 650 -0.94 -30.43 19.45
C MET A 650 -0.38 -31.36 20.54
N PRO A 651 -0.96 -31.39 21.75
CA PRO A 651 -0.58 -32.37 22.78
C PRO A 651 -0.73 -33.81 22.27
N SER A 652 0.02 -34.75 22.85
CA SER A 652 -0.20 -36.19 22.56
C SER A 652 -1.41 -36.75 23.31
N ASN A 653 -1.84 -36.10 24.39
CA ASN A 653 -2.98 -36.51 25.23
C ASN A 653 -4.26 -35.79 24.79
N THR A 654 -5.27 -36.55 24.34
CA THR A 654 -6.56 -36.02 23.88
C THR A 654 -7.34 -35.25 24.95
N GLN A 655 -7.11 -35.49 26.24
CA GLN A 655 -7.75 -34.74 27.32
C GLN A 655 -7.23 -33.30 27.46
N GLU A 656 -6.00 -33.04 26.99
CA GLU A 656 -5.37 -31.72 27.05
C GLU A 656 -5.73 -30.83 25.85
N PHE A 657 -6.40 -31.37 24.82
CA PHE A 657 -6.71 -30.63 23.58
C PHE A 657 -7.59 -29.40 23.83
N ILE A 658 -8.67 -29.56 24.60
CA ILE A 658 -9.59 -28.43 24.88
C ILE A 658 -8.90 -27.38 25.78
N PRO A 659 -8.27 -27.72 26.93
CA PRO A 659 -7.49 -26.77 27.70
C PRO A 659 -6.41 -26.03 26.89
N PHE A 660 -5.70 -26.73 26.02
CA PHE A 660 -4.67 -26.16 25.16
C PHE A 660 -5.25 -25.14 24.15
N LEU A 661 -6.37 -25.48 23.50
CA LEU A 661 -7.06 -24.56 22.60
C LEU A 661 -7.67 -23.36 23.34
N GLU A 662 -8.25 -23.56 24.53
CA GLU A 662 -8.73 -22.48 25.40
C GLU A 662 -7.60 -21.52 25.80
N GLU A 663 -6.41 -22.05 26.12
CA GLU A 663 -5.22 -21.24 26.41
C GLU A 663 -4.76 -20.44 25.18
N LYS A 664 -4.56 -21.10 24.02
CA LYS A 664 -3.98 -20.45 22.83
C LYS A 664 -4.92 -19.42 22.20
N LEU A 665 -6.22 -19.70 22.14
CA LEU A 665 -7.21 -18.77 21.58
C LEU A 665 -7.63 -17.70 22.61
N GLY A 666 -7.63 -18.02 23.90
CA GLY A 666 -8.07 -17.11 24.98
C GLY A 666 -7.19 -15.87 25.18
N GLN A 667 -5.92 -15.91 24.77
CA GLN A 667 -4.97 -14.79 24.91
C GLN A 667 -5.43 -13.49 24.24
N TYR A 668 -6.21 -13.58 23.14
CA TYR A 668 -6.70 -12.41 22.40
C TYR A 668 -7.80 -11.62 23.13
N SER A 669 -8.49 -12.23 24.09
CA SER A 669 -9.56 -11.58 24.88
C SER A 669 -9.08 -10.36 25.69
N GLY A 670 -7.79 -10.31 26.02
CA GLY A 670 -7.18 -9.21 26.79
C GLY A 670 -7.19 -7.87 26.05
N ASN A 671 -7.03 -7.86 24.72
CA ASN A 671 -7.01 -6.62 23.93
C ASN A 671 -8.40 -6.03 23.75
N ARG A 672 -9.42 -6.86 23.46
CA ARG A 672 -10.84 -6.45 23.40
C ARG A 672 -11.28 -5.76 24.71
N ASN A 673 -10.90 -6.33 25.84
CA ASN A 673 -11.18 -5.78 27.17
C ASN A 673 -10.42 -4.47 27.50
N ARG A 674 -9.35 -4.14 26.78
CA ARG A 674 -8.68 -2.83 26.87
C ARG A 674 -9.37 -1.79 25.98
N LEU A 675 -9.67 -2.14 24.73
CA LEU A 675 -10.35 -1.26 23.76
C LEU A 675 -11.75 -0.86 24.21
N ASN A 676 -12.50 -1.77 24.84
CA ASN A 676 -13.84 -1.51 25.38
C ASN A 676 -13.84 -0.55 26.59
N LYS A 677 -12.69 -0.26 27.22
CA LYS A 677 -12.56 0.67 28.36
C LYS A 677 -12.19 2.10 27.95
N ILE A 678 -11.86 2.34 26.68
CA ILE A 678 -11.49 3.67 26.20
C ILE A 678 -12.74 4.34 25.63
N ASP A 679 -13.32 5.21 26.44
CA ASP A 679 -14.38 6.12 26.01
C ASP A 679 -13.85 7.09 24.92
N ASN A 680 -14.69 7.39 23.93
CA ASN A 680 -14.44 8.33 22.82
C ASN A 680 -13.55 7.86 21.64
N ILE A 681 -13.23 6.57 21.49
CA ILE A 681 -12.72 6.07 20.19
C ILE A 681 -13.89 5.93 19.19
N PRO A 682 -13.81 6.52 17.97
CA PRO A 682 -14.77 6.28 16.89
C PRO A 682 -14.95 4.78 16.59
N LEU A 683 -16.17 4.39 16.22
CA LEU A 683 -16.57 3.01 15.92
C LEU A 683 -15.69 2.38 14.83
N TYR A 684 -15.37 3.12 13.77
CA TYR A 684 -14.59 2.62 12.64
C TYR A 684 -13.14 2.32 13.03
N ILE A 685 -12.49 3.23 13.76
CA ILE A 685 -11.13 3.03 14.28
C ILE A 685 -11.11 1.89 15.31
N ARG A 686 -12.10 1.82 16.21
CA ARG A 686 -12.23 0.75 17.20
C ARG A 686 -12.43 -0.61 16.53
N GLY A 687 -13.27 -0.69 15.50
CA GLY A 687 -13.54 -1.93 14.77
C GLY A 687 -12.31 -2.43 14.01
N TYR A 688 -11.62 -1.54 13.29
CA TYR A 688 -10.37 -1.85 12.62
C TYR A 688 -9.29 -2.36 13.61
N ALA A 689 -9.22 -1.78 14.81
CA ALA A 689 -8.33 -2.25 15.88
C ALA A 689 -8.74 -3.59 16.54
N LEU A 690 -9.94 -4.12 16.27
CA LEU A 690 -10.40 -5.43 16.79
C LEU A 690 -10.05 -6.58 15.84
N ASP A 691 -10.28 -6.43 14.54
CA ASP A 691 -9.94 -7.42 13.50
C ASP A 691 -9.87 -6.70 12.13
N PRO A 692 -8.68 -6.21 11.71
CA PRO A 692 -8.54 -5.38 10.50
C PRO A 692 -8.80 -6.15 9.20
N ASN A 693 -8.78 -7.48 9.26
CA ASN A 693 -8.85 -8.35 8.08
C ASN A 693 -10.29 -8.72 7.68
N ASN A 694 -11.27 -8.54 8.57
CA ASN A 694 -12.67 -8.90 8.29
C ASN A 694 -13.67 -7.79 8.72
N PRO A 695 -13.83 -6.73 7.92
CA PRO A 695 -14.66 -5.57 8.28
C PRO A 695 -16.14 -5.93 8.45
N PHE A 696 -16.67 -6.94 7.73
CA PHE A 696 -18.07 -7.36 7.88
C PHE A 696 -18.34 -8.12 9.17
N LYS A 697 -17.45 -9.06 9.54
CA LYS A 697 -17.49 -9.74 10.84
C LYS A 697 -17.39 -8.72 11.98
N VAL A 698 -16.47 -7.76 11.87
CA VAL A 698 -16.31 -6.67 12.85
C VAL A 698 -17.55 -5.82 12.95
N ALA A 699 -18.08 -5.31 11.83
CA ALA A 699 -19.25 -4.43 11.82
C ALA A 699 -20.47 -5.09 12.51
N ILE A 700 -20.79 -6.33 12.16
CA ILE A 700 -21.89 -7.09 12.77
C ILE A 700 -21.60 -7.34 14.26
N SER A 701 -20.35 -7.70 14.61
CA SER A 701 -19.95 -7.89 16.02
C SER A 701 -20.12 -6.60 16.82
N CYS A 702 -19.69 -5.46 16.29
CA CYS A 702 -19.84 -4.15 16.89
C CYS A 702 -21.31 -3.79 17.14
N TRP A 703 -22.21 -4.05 16.18
CA TRP A 703 -23.64 -3.77 16.33
C TRP A 703 -24.37 -4.71 17.32
N THR A 704 -23.79 -5.86 17.66
CA THR A 704 -24.38 -6.83 18.59
C THR A 704 -23.79 -6.80 20.01
N ASP A 705 -22.56 -6.30 20.17
CA ASP A 705 -21.84 -6.24 21.45
C ASP A 705 -22.28 -5.03 22.32
N VAL A 706 -22.85 -5.28 23.50
CA VAL A 706 -23.25 -4.25 24.47
C VAL A 706 -22.05 -3.49 25.06
N GLY A 707 -20.87 -4.12 25.15
CA GLY A 707 -19.67 -3.53 25.73
C GLY A 707 -18.98 -2.49 24.84
N ILE A 708 -19.39 -2.37 23.57
CA ILE A 708 -18.89 -1.36 22.65
C ILE A 708 -19.82 -0.15 22.68
N SER A 709 -19.32 1.02 23.08
CA SER A 709 -20.04 2.30 23.01
C SER A 709 -20.20 2.77 21.55
N LYS A 710 -21.39 3.29 21.19
CA LYS A 710 -21.68 3.88 19.87
C LYS A 710 -22.26 5.29 20.01
N SER A 711 -22.02 6.11 18.99
CA SER A 711 -22.71 7.40 18.83
C SER A 711 -24.19 7.22 18.51
N VAL A 712 -24.97 8.28 18.76
CA VAL A 712 -26.30 8.45 18.15
C VAL A 712 -26.13 8.56 16.63
N LEU A 713 -27.13 8.14 15.84
CA LEU A 713 -27.11 8.29 14.39
C LEU A 713 -27.00 9.77 14.01
N PHE A 714 -26.23 10.06 12.95
CA PHE A 714 -26.01 11.44 12.52
C PHE A 714 -27.29 12.08 11.94
N SER A 715 -27.59 13.29 12.40
CA SER A 715 -28.87 13.98 12.17
C SER A 715 -28.80 15.18 11.20
N HIS A 716 -27.66 15.37 10.53
CA HIS A 716 -27.44 16.43 9.54
C HIS A 716 -27.10 15.83 8.17
N GLY A 717 -27.09 16.66 7.12
CA GLY A 717 -26.92 16.20 5.73
C GLY A 717 -28.24 15.91 5.02
N ASN A 718 -28.18 15.15 3.92
CA ASN A 718 -29.35 14.91 3.06
C ASN A 718 -30.34 13.91 3.71
N ALA A 719 -31.56 14.36 3.99
CA ALA A 719 -32.63 13.55 4.59
C ALA A 719 -33.54 12.81 3.58
N ALA A 720 -33.40 13.08 2.28
CA ALA A 720 -34.13 12.39 1.22
C ALA A 720 -33.23 12.11 -0.01
N PRO A 721 -32.10 11.37 0.14
CA PRO A 721 -31.26 10.99 -0.98
C PRO A 721 -31.91 9.87 -1.81
N ASN A 722 -31.81 9.95 -3.15
CA ASN A 722 -32.26 8.86 -4.04
C ASN A 722 -31.26 7.69 -4.10
N LYS A 723 -29.99 7.95 -3.77
CA LYS A 723 -28.89 6.99 -3.75
C LYS A 723 -27.96 7.29 -2.57
N ILE A 724 -27.41 6.24 -1.95
CA ILE A 724 -26.45 6.35 -0.85
C ILE A 724 -25.25 5.43 -1.07
N VAL A 725 -24.07 5.86 -0.62
CA VAL A 725 -22.89 4.98 -0.51
C VAL A 725 -22.94 4.22 0.83
N LEU A 726 -22.72 2.91 0.81
CA LEU A 726 -22.61 2.08 2.01
C LEU A 726 -21.17 1.56 2.20
N ASP A 727 -20.72 1.55 3.45
CA ASP A 727 -19.55 0.81 3.96
C ASP A 727 -20.00 -0.48 4.70
N ALA A 728 -19.06 -1.28 5.23
CA ALA A 728 -19.39 -2.50 5.96
C ALA A 728 -20.27 -2.27 7.21
N TYR A 729 -20.20 -1.10 7.86
CA TYR A 729 -20.99 -0.78 9.04
C TYR A 729 -22.42 -0.36 8.68
N GLY A 730 -22.59 0.42 7.60
CA GLY A 730 -23.90 0.71 7.00
C GLY A 730 -24.61 -0.57 6.56
N ILE A 731 -23.90 -1.47 5.85
CA ILE A 731 -24.40 -2.80 5.46
C ILE A 731 -24.77 -3.63 6.69
N GLY A 732 -23.85 -3.72 7.67
CA GLY A 732 -24.06 -4.46 8.91
C GLY A 732 -25.26 -3.95 9.71
N TYR A 733 -25.44 -2.63 9.81
CA TYR A 733 -26.58 -2.03 10.48
C TYR A 733 -27.90 -2.39 9.79
N LEU A 734 -27.97 -2.23 8.45
CA LEU A 734 -29.17 -2.55 7.67
C LEU A 734 -29.52 -4.05 7.73
N ALA A 735 -28.52 -4.92 7.85
CA ALA A 735 -28.72 -6.36 7.97
C ALA A 735 -29.16 -6.80 9.37
N VAL A 736 -28.58 -6.20 10.43
CA VAL A 736 -28.96 -6.44 11.84
C VAL A 736 -30.34 -5.86 12.17
N THR A 737 -30.77 -4.79 11.50
CA THR A 737 -32.08 -4.16 11.70
C THR A 737 -33.19 -4.65 10.77
N ASP A 738 -32.87 -5.49 9.77
CA ASP A 738 -33.78 -5.94 8.70
C ASP A 738 -34.46 -4.76 7.95
N LEU A 739 -33.74 -3.64 7.80
CA LEU A 739 -34.23 -2.42 7.13
C LEU A 739 -33.86 -2.34 5.64
N ALA A 740 -33.01 -3.24 5.14
CA ALA A 740 -32.51 -3.18 3.76
C ALA A 740 -33.62 -3.11 2.69
N GLN A 741 -34.68 -3.92 2.81
CA GLN A 741 -35.84 -3.84 1.89
C GLN A 741 -36.59 -2.51 2.06
N ARG A 742 -36.82 -2.08 3.30
CA ARG A 742 -37.59 -0.87 3.61
C ARG A 742 -36.95 0.41 3.06
N MET A 743 -35.61 0.45 2.98
CA MET A 743 -34.87 1.54 2.34
C MET A 743 -35.15 1.61 0.83
N GLN A 744 -35.23 0.46 0.15
CA GLN A 744 -35.58 0.39 -1.27
C GLN A 744 -37.05 0.79 -1.49
N ASP A 745 -37.95 0.34 -0.61
CA ASP A 745 -39.39 0.67 -0.67
C ASP A 745 -39.66 2.18 -0.54
N ILE A 746 -38.81 2.93 0.17
CA ILE A 746 -38.88 4.41 0.26
C ILE A 746 -38.10 5.14 -0.84
N GLY A 747 -37.59 4.42 -1.84
CA GLY A 747 -36.94 4.95 -3.04
C GLY A 747 -35.42 5.11 -2.97
N ILE A 748 -34.73 4.53 -1.98
CA ILE A 748 -33.28 4.67 -1.82
C ILE A 748 -32.55 3.51 -2.48
N SER A 749 -31.70 3.83 -3.46
CA SER A 749 -30.82 2.87 -4.13
C SER A 749 -29.46 2.76 -3.43
N PHE A 750 -28.90 1.55 -3.38
CA PHE A 750 -27.59 1.28 -2.78
C PHE A 750 -26.46 1.37 -3.82
N VAL A 751 -25.38 2.06 -3.44
CA VAL A 751 -24.14 2.17 -4.20
C VAL A 751 -23.01 1.62 -3.35
N LEU A 752 -22.19 0.73 -3.92
CA LEU A 752 -21.01 0.16 -3.27
C LEU A 752 -19.75 0.45 -4.09
N PRO A 753 -18.61 0.69 -3.42
CA PRO A 753 -17.30 0.50 -4.04
C PRO A 753 -17.13 -0.95 -4.52
N ALA A 754 -16.43 -1.15 -5.65
CA ALA A 754 -16.23 -2.47 -6.24
C ALA A 754 -15.60 -3.48 -5.25
N ALA A 755 -14.51 -3.09 -4.59
CA ALA A 755 -13.83 -3.91 -3.59
C ALA A 755 -14.71 -4.23 -2.37
N THR A 756 -15.56 -3.30 -1.94
CA THR A 756 -16.53 -3.54 -0.85
C THR A 756 -17.60 -4.55 -1.26
N LYS A 757 -18.11 -4.51 -2.49
CA LYS A 757 -19.06 -5.51 -3.01
C LYS A 757 -18.40 -6.89 -3.17
N GLU A 758 -17.16 -6.93 -3.62
CA GLU A 758 -16.35 -8.14 -3.72
C GLU A 758 -16.11 -8.78 -2.34
N ALA A 759 -15.67 -8.00 -1.36
CA ALA A 759 -15.50 -8.46 0.02
C ALA A 759 -16.82 -8.95 0.64
N LEU A 760 -17.94 -8.27 0.37
CA LEU A 760 -19.27 -8.72 0.79
C LEU A 760 -19.64 -10.08 0.16
N PHE A 761 -19.37 -10.27 -1.14
CA PHE A 761 -19.64 -11.54 -1.83
C PHE A 761 -18.82 -12.68 -1.25
N ARG A 762 -17.50 -12.48 -1.05
CA ARG A 762 -16.61 -13.47 -0.42
C ARG A 762 -17.09 -13.84 0.98
N TRP A 763 -17.35 -12.84 1.84
CA TRP A 763 -17.84 -13.06 3.20
C TRP A 763 -19.19 -13.79 3.24
N VAL A 764 -20.16 -13.38 2.40
CA VAL A 764 -21.48 -14.04 2.33
C VAL A 764 -21.36 -15.48 1.87
N ASN A 765 -20.45 -15.81 0.94
CA ASN A 765 -20.21 -17.18 0.50
C ASN A 765 -19.55 -18.03 1.60
N GLU A 766 -18.51 -17.51 2.25
CA GLU A 766 -17.80 -18.17 3.36
C GLU A 766 -18.78 -18.61 4.46
N ILE A 767 -19.56 -17.67 5.00
CA ILE A 767 -20.53 -17.96 6.08
C ILE A 767 -21.77 -18.73 5.62
N SER A 768 -21.93 -18.93 4.30
CA SER A 768 -22.98 -19.77 3.71
C SER A 768 -22.50 -21.17 3.35
N ASP A 769 -21.20 -21.46 3.38
CA ASP A 769 -20.67 -22.81 3.15
C ASP A 769 -21.21 -23.75 4.24
N HIS A 770 -21.70 -24.91 3.82
CA HIS A 770 -22.19 -25.97 4.70
C HIS A 770 -21.08 -26.55 5.59
N ASN A 771 -19.81 -26.38 5.19
CA ASN A 771 -18.62 -26.72 5.97
C ASN A 771 -18.13 -25.59 6.88
N PHE A 772 -18.79 -24.42 6.89
CA PHE A 772 -18.36 -23.29 7.73
C PHE A 772 -18.35 -23.67 9.21
N MET A 773 -17.20 -23.40 9.85
CA MET A 773 -16.97 -23.62 11.27
C MET A 773 -16.02 -22.56 11.81
N LEU A 774 -16.51 -21.73 12.72
CA LEU A 774 -15.69 -20.86 13.56
C LEU A 774 -15.49 -21.54 14.93
N LEU A 775 -14.24 -21.57 15.40
CA LEU A 775 -13.85 -21.92 16.77
C LEU A 775 -13.32 -20.67 17.45
N ASP A 776 -13.85 -20.35 18.62
CA ASP A 776 -13.55 -19.12 19.36
C ASP A 776 -13.78 -19.34 20.87
N VAL A 777 -13.43 -18.37 21.70
CA VAL A 777 -13.47 -18.47 23.17
C VAL A 777 -14.38 -17.40 23.76
N THR A 778 -15.27 -17.82 24.66
CA THR A 778 -16.16 -16.91 25.40
C THR A 778 -15.39 -16.01 26.37
N ASP A 779 -16.01 -14.93 26.86
CA ASP A 779 -15.47 -14.03 27.90
C ASP A 779 -15.06 -14.75 29.20
N HIS A 780 -15.50 -16.01 29.40
CA HIS A 780 -15.15 -16.86 30.53
C HIS A 780 -14.02 -17.86 30.22
N GLY A 781 -13.31 -17.70 29.10
CA GLY A 781 -12.21 -18.57 28.70
C GLY A 781 -12.66 -19.96 28.21
N LYS A 782 -13.93 -20.14 27.84
CA LYS A 782 -14.49 -21.43 27.41
C LYS A 782 -14.66 -21.51 25.90
N LEU A 783 -14.13 -22.57 25.30
CA LEU A 783 -14.19 -22.82 23.85
C LEU A 783 -15.65 -23.01 23.39
N PHE A 784 -16.01 -22.36 22.29
CA PHE A 784 -17.28 -22.57 21.61
C PHE A 784 -17.09 -22.71 20.10
N ARG A 785 -18.08 -23.34 19.46
CA ARG A 785 -18.13 -23.55 18.01
C ARG A 785 -19.37 -22.90 17.44
N THR A 786 -19.24 -22.24 16.29
CA THR A 786 -20.35 -21.73 15.50
C THR A 786 -20.28 -22.32 14.10
N THR A 787 -21.31 -23.05 13.68
CA THR A 787 -21.41 -23.65 12.33
C THR A 787 -22.37 -22.89 11.43
N ALA A 788 -22.37 -23.22 10.14
CA ALA A 788 -23.38 -22.74 9.17
C ALA A 788 -24.82 -22.93 9.66
N LEU A 789 -25.12 -24.07 10.30
CA LEU A 789 -26.45 -24.37 10.85
C LEU A 789 -26.79 -23.48 12.05
N ASP A 790 -25.81 -23.18 12.91
CA ASP A 790 -25.98 -22.24 14.03
C ASP A 790 -26.25 -20.81 13.52
N LEU A 791 -25.52 -20.38 12.48
CA LEU A 791 -25.73 -19.08 11.82
C LEU A 791 -27.10 -19.00 11.17
N GLN A 792 -27.52 -20.03 10.42
CA GLN A 792 -28.84 -20.04 9.77
C GLN A 792 -29.98 -20.02 10.81
N ALA A 793 -29.84 -20.75 11.92
CA ALA A 793 -30.84 -20.81 12.99
C ALA A 793 -30.95 -19.52 13.81
N ARG A 794 -29.83 -18.84 14.10
CA ARG A 794 -29.79 -17.63 14.96
C ARG A 794 -29.87 -16.34 14.15
N SER A 795 -29.19 -16.29 13.02
CA SER A 795 -28.85 -15.08 12.24
C SER A 795 -29.30 -15.16 10.76
N GLY A 796 -30.16 -16.12 10.38
CA GLY A 796 -30.63 -16.28 9.00
C GLY A 796 -31.32 -15.05 8.39
N HIS A 797 -31.85 -14.13 9.22
CA HIS A 797 -32.36 -12.84 8.76
C HIS A 797 -31.23 -11.89 8.29
N ILE A 798 -30.11 -11.84 9.01
CA ILE A 798 -28.90 -11.10 8.63
C ILE A 798 -28.39 -11.64 7.29
N LEU A 799 -28.27 -12.96 7.14
CA LEU A 799 -27.85 -13.60 5.88
C LEU A 799 -28.78 -13.23 4.71
N LYS A 800 -30.10 -13.20 4.93
CA LYS A 800 -31.07 -12.79 3.92
C LYS A 800 -30.90 -11.32 3.54
N ALA A 801 -30.71 -10.43 4.51
CA ALA A 801 -30.52 -9.01 4.26
C ALA A 801 -29.19 -8.69 3.57
N LEU A 802 -28.09 -9.37 3.93
CA LEU A 802 -26.80 -9.25 3.23
C LEU A 802 -26.91 -9.67 1.76
N ARG A 803 -27.59 -10.79 1.48
CA ARG A 803 -27.88 -11.24 0.09
C ARG A 803 -28.76 -10.25 -0.68
N LEU A 804 -29.75 -9.64 -0.02
CA LEU A 804 -30.61 -8.60 -0.62
C LEU A 804 -29.81 -7.34 -0.99
N ILE A 805 -28.93 -6.87 -0.11
CA ILE A 805 -28.03 -5.74 -0.38
C ILE A 805 -27.09 -6.08 -1.54
N LEU A 806 -26.45 -7.26 -1.50
CA LEU A 806 -25.51 -7.72 -2.52
C LEU A 806 -26.15 -7.83 -3.92
N ALA A 807 -27.39 -8.29 -4.01
CA ALA A 807 -28.14 -8.41 -5.26
C ALA A 807 -28.58 -7.06 -5.82
N ASN A 808 -29.05 -6.13 -4.97
CA ASN A 808 -29.65 -4.86 -5.40
C ASN A 808 -28.69 -3.67 -5.39
N ALA A 809 -27.47 -3.82 -4.86
CA ALA A 809 -26.46 -2.76 -4.87
C ALA A 809 -25.81 -2.60 -6.25
N SER A 810 -25.86 -1.38 -6.76
CA SER A 810 -25.04 -0.94 -7.89
C SER A 810 -23.57 -0.78 -7.48
N VAL A 811 -22.64 -1.06 -8.40
CA VAL A 811 -21.23 -0.70 -8.23
C VAL A 811 -21.00 0.65 -8.90
N ALA A 812 -20.25 1.52 -8.24
CA ALA A 812 -19.70 2.72 -8.85
C ALA A 812 -18.20 2.84 -8.53
N HIS A 813 -17.49 3.57 -9.38
CA HIS A 813 -16.07 3.88 -9.22
C HIS A 813 -15.90 5.39 -8.96
N PRO A 814 -14.84 5.83 -8.27
CA PRO A 814 -14.52 7.25 -8.16
C PRO A 814 -14.30 7.86 -9.55
N VAL A 815 -14.90 9.02 -9.83
CA VAL A 815 -14.50 9.83 -11.00
C VAL A 815 -13.14 10.48 -10.78
N LEU A 816 -12.51 10.95 -11.85
CA LEU A 816 -11.15 11.52 -11.81
C LEU A 816 -11.08 12.74 -10.86
N HIS A 817 -10.37 12.57 -9.75
CA HIS A 817 -10.16 13.58 -8.73
C HIS A 817 -8.78 13.38 -8.07
N ASP A 818 -8.37 14.36 -7.26
CA ASP A 818 -7.24 14.22 -6.34
C ASP A 818 -7.81 14.02 -4.92
N THR A 819 -7.41 12.95 -4.23
CA THR A 819 -7.82 12.69 -2.83
C THR A 819 -7.27 13.77 -1.91
N THR A 820 -8.04 14.24 -0.92
CA THR A 820 -7.53 15.20 0.06
C THR A 820 -6.53 14.55 1.01
N THR A 821 -5.42 15.26 1.31
CA THR A 821 -4.32 14.73 2.14
C THR A 821 -4.75 14.36 3.55
N GLU A 822 -5.74 15.06 4.12
CA GLU A 822 -6.37 14.73 5.41
C GLU A 822 -7.05 13.37 5.40
N ILE A 823 -7.72 13.01 4.31
CA ILE A 823 -8.46 11.74 4.20
C ILE A 823 -7.49 10.61 3.84
N TYR A 824 -6.45 10.91 3.07
CA TYR A 824 -5.35 9.98 2.86
C TYR A 824 -4.62 9.61 4.18
N SER A 825 -4.36 10.58 5.06
CA SER A 825 -3.57 10.35 6.28
C SER A 825 -4.25 9.43 7.30
N ILE A 826 -5.57 9.26 7.24
CA ILE A 826 -6.34 8.36 8.11
C ILE A 826 -6.57 6.96 7.50
N LYS A 827 -6.18 6.72 6.25
CA LYS A 827 -6.39 5.46 5.50
C LYS A 827 -5.98 4.22 6.29
N ASP A 828 -4.79 4.24 6.89
CA ASP A 828 -4.23 3.08 7.61
C ASP A 828 -4.84 2.88 9.03
N GLY A 829 -5.71 3.78 9.48
CA GLY A 829 -6.38 3.74 10.79
C GLY A 829 -7.86 3.30 10.76
N ILE A 830 -8.37 2.97 9.57
CA ILE A 830 -9.74 2.50 9.31
C ILE A 830 -9.69 1.30 8.36
N ASP A 831 -10.77 0.52 8.26
CA ASP A 831 -10.84 -0.53 7.25
C ASP A 831 -11.06 0.04 5.83
N SER A 832 -10.69 -0.78 4.85
CA SER A 832 -10.78 -0.43 3.43
C SER A 832 -12.19 -0.08 2.97
N THR A 833 -13.25 -0.68 3.54
CA THR A 833 -14.63 -0.41 3.08
C THR A 833 -15.10 0.99 3.48
N VAL A 834 -14.66 1.47 4.65
CA VAL A 834 -14.90 2.85 5.10
C VAL A 834 -14.10 3.83 4.24
N TYR A 835 -12.80 3.57 3.99
CA TYR A 835 -11.98 4.44 3.14
C TYR A 835 -12.54 4.53 1.71
N ASP A 836 -12.87 3.39 1.09
CA ASP A 836 -13.44 3.35 -0.26
C ASP A 836 -14.80 4.06 -0.34
N ALA A 837 -15.64 3.94 0.69
CA ALA A 837 -16.92 4.63 0.75
C ALA A 837 -16.75 6.15 0.82
N ILE A 838 -15.75 6.63 1.58
CA ILE A 838 -15.36 8.04 1.61
C ILE A 838 -14.88 8.51 0.22
N GLN A 839 -13.93 7.81 -0.42
CA GLN A 839 -13.45 8.17 -1.76
C GLN A 839 -14.58 8.22 -2.80
N LEU A 840 -15.47 7.22 -2.79
CA LEU A 840 -16.56 7.14 -3.75
C LEU A 840 -17.58 8.27 -3.56
N SER A 841 -17.88 8.60 -2.30
CA SER A 841 -18.74 9.71 -1.89
C SER A 841 -18.19 11.07 -2.32
N LEU A 842 -16.91 11.33 -2.02
CA LEU A 842 -16.18 12.55 -2.40
C LEU A 842 -16.19 12.78 -3.91
N ALA A 843 -15.79 11.76 -4.67
CA ALA A 843 -15.61 11.88 -6.11
C ALA A 843 -16.96 12.10 -6.83
N ASN A 844 -17.99 11.34 -6.48
CA ASN A 844 -19.24 11.28 -7.23
C ASN A 844 -20.39 12.16 -6.67
N ASP A 845 -20.14 12.93 -5.60
CA ASP A 845 -21.15 13.70 -4.87
C ASP A 845 -22.37 12.83 -4.47
N ILE A 846 -22.10 11.65 -3.90
CA ILE A 846 -23.12 10.68 -3.46
C ILE A 846 -23.15 10.65 -1.94
N PRO A 847 -24.30 10.97 -1.28
CA PRO A 847 -24.39 10.97 0.18
C PRO A 847 -23.92 9.66 0.83
N TRP A 848 -22.84 9.74 1.61
CA TRP A 848 -22.35 8.62 2.41
C TRP A 848 -23.28 8.35 3.59
N PHE A 849 -23.75 7.12 3.71
CA PHE A 849 -24.55 6.64 4.84
C PHE A 849 -23.62 6.15 5.97
N CYS A 850 -22.89 7.12 6.53
CA CYS A 850 -21.96 6.90 7.64
C CYS A 850 -22.72 6.62 8.94
N MET A 851 -22.39 5.52 9.60
CA MET A 851 -23.02 5.10 10.87
C MET A 851 -22.16 5.45 12.11
N ASP A 852 -20.97 6.01 11.89
CA ASP A 852 -20.15 6.65 12.91
C ASP A 852 -20.42 8.17 12.94
N GLY A 853 -20.82 8.69 14.10
CA GLY A 853 -21.18 10.11 14.24
C GLY A 853 -20.00 11.09 14.12
N ALA A 854 -18.77 10.66 14.44
CA ALA A 854 -17.58 11.50 14.33
C ALA A 854 -17.09 11.59 12.88
N PHE A 855 -17.05 10.47 12.16
CA PHE A 855 -16.73 10.44 10.73
C PHE A 855 -17.81 11.16 9.89
N ALA A 856 -19.09 10.97 10.22
CA ALA A 856 -20.18 11.69 9.55
C ALA A 856 -20.08 13.20 9.75
N ALA A 857 -19.73 13.65 10.96
CA ALA A 857 -19.51 15.06 11.29
C ALA A 857 -18.30 15.64 10.54
N LEU A 858 -17.17 14.93 10.50
CA LEU A 858 -15.95 15.35 9.78
C LEU A 858 -16.20 15.47 8.26
N HIS A 859 -16.85 14.45 7.69
CA HIS A 859 -17.19 14.43 6.27
C HIS A 859 -18.14 15.59 5.91
N TYR A 860 -19.12 15.87 6.78
CA TYR A 860 -20.06 16.99 6.62
C TYR A 860 -19.42 18.37 6.84
N SER A 861 -18.51 18.53 7.82
CA SER A 861 -17.81 19.81 8.06
C SER A 861 -16.93 20.22 6.89
N ASN A 862 -16.33 19.22 6.21
CA ASN A 862 -15.55 19.41 5.00
C ASN A 862 -16.43 19.64 3.74
N ARG A 863 -17.75 19.83 3.92
CA ARG A 863 -18.77 20.11 2.88
C ARG A 863 -19.01 18.99 1.87
N ASN A 864 -18.63 17.76 2.22
CA ASN A 864 -18.83 16.60 1.36
C ASN A 864 -20.23 16.00 1.55
N ALA A 865 -20.69 15.21 0.58
CA ALA A 865 -22.04 14.65 0.59
C ALA A 865 -22.25 13.63 1.74
N THR A 866 -22.96 14.04 2.79
CA THR A 866 -23.30 13.16 3.93
C THR A 866 -24.81 12.91 3.98
N ALA A 867 -25.22 11.66 4.25
CA ALA A 867 -26.62 11.31 4.45
C ALA A 867 -27.06 11.53 5.90
N ASN A 868 -28.29 12.01 6.09
CA ASN A 868 -28.91 12.13 7.42
C ASN A 868 -29.42 10.76 7.87
N ALA A 869 -28.51 9.97 8.43
CA ALA A 869 -28.77 8.58 8.84
C ALA A 869 -29.98 8.47 9.79
N GLN A 870 -30.12 9.40 10.75
CA GLN A 870 -31.25 9.45 11.68
C GLN A 870 -32.60 9.55 10.93
N ALA A 871 -32.75 10.55 10.06
CA ALA A 871 -34.01 10.80 9.34
C ALA A 871 -34.35 9.68 8.34
N ILE A 872 -33.32 9.12 7.68
CA ILE A 872 -33.47 8.03 6.70
C ILE A 872 -33.93 6.74 7.39
N VAL A 873 -33.31 6.37 8.52
CA VAL A 873 -33.70 5.20 9.31
C VAL A 873 -35.11 5.37 9.91
N GLU A 874 -35.44 6.55 10.43
CA GLU A 874 -36.79 6.85 10.93
C GLU A 874 -37.85 6.69 9.82
N LYS A 875 -37.62 7.25 8.63
CA LYS A 875 -38.50 7.12 7.47
C LYS A 875 -38.71 5.66 7.06
N ALA A 876 -37.64 4.84 7.08
CA ALA A 876 -37.72 3.40 6.77
C ALA A 876 -38.42 2.57 7.87
N ILE A 877 -38.36 2.99 9.14
CA ILE A 877 -39.07 2.32 10.25
C ILE A 877 -40.58 2.59 10.21
N VAL A 878 -40.99 3.79 9.76
CA VAL A 878 -42.38 4.26 9.70
C VAL A 878 -43.09 3.88 8.39
N SER A 879 -42.36 3.61 7.29
CA SER A 879 -42.93 3.36 5.96
C SER A 879 -43.85 2.12 5.83
N SER A 880 -43.85 1.23 6.82
CA SER A 880 -44.58 -0.04 6.78
C SER A 880 -45.16 -0.42 8.15
N PRO A 881 -46.27 -1.19 8.19
CA PRO A 881 -46.92 -1.62 9.42
C PRO A 881 -45.96 -2.31 10.41
N PHE A 882 -46.30 -2.26 11.70
CA PHE A 882 -45.53 -2.95 12.73
C PHE A 882 -45.63 -4.48 12.51
N CYS A 883 -44.50 -5.10 12.22
CA CYS A 883 -44.34 -6.55 12.21
C CYS A 883 -43.27 -6.93 13.23
N PHE A 884 -43.68 -7.68 14.27
CA PHE A 884 -42.77 -8.08 15.33
C PHE A 884 -41.61 -8.94 14.81
N GLU A 885 -41.88 -9.92 13.93
CA GLU A 885 -40.83 -10.84 13.46
C GLU A 885 -39.70 -10.16 12.68
N HIS A 886 -40.01 -9.09 11.92
CA HIS A 886 -39.00 -8.26 11.27
C HIS A 886 -38.27 -7.34 12.27
N LYS A 887 -39.00 -6.66 13.18
CA LYS A 887 -38.39 -5.69 14.11
C LYS A 887 -37.72 -6.33 15.34
N ARG A 888 -37.98 -7.61 15.67
CA ARG A 888 -37.60 -8.24 16.96
C ARG A 888 -36.10 -8.18 17.27
N HIS A 889 -35.22 -8.34 16.27
CA HIS A 889 -33.77 -8.41 16.52
C HIS A 889 -33.20 -7.02 16.81
N GLY A 890 -33.47 -6.04 15.94
CA GLY A 890 -33.09 -4.64 16.19
C GLY A 890 -33.69 -4.08 17.50
N LEU A 891 -34.96 -4.38 17.80
CA LEU A 891 -35.59 -3.98 19.06
C LEU A 891 -34.95 -4.65 20.30
N LEU A 892 -34.53 -5.92 20.19
CA LEU A 892 -33.83 -6.62 21.26
C LEU A 892 -32.44 -6.02 21.53
N LEU A 893 -31.67 -5.74 20.49
CA LEU A 893 -30.35 -5.11 20.61
C LEU A 893 -30.45 -3.67 21.13
N TYR A 894 -31.43 -2.89 20.66
CA TYR A 894 -31.75 -1.60 21.23
C TYR A 894 -32.09 -1.73 22.73
N ALA A 895 -32.97 -2.66 23.10
CA ALA A 895 -33.36 -2.87 24.49
C ALA A 895 -32.19 -3.23 25.41
N PHE A 896 -31.17 -3.93 24.92
CA PHE A 896 -29.92 -4.17 25.66
C PHE A 896 -28.92 -3.00 25.66
N GLY A 897 -29.14 -1.96 24.85
CA GLY A 897 -28.21 -0.84 24.68
C GLY A 897 -27.09 -1.11 23.67
N ALA A 898 -27.13 -2.22 22.93
CA ALA A 898 -26.11 -2.57 21.94
C ALA A 898 -26.20 -1.76 20.64
N LEU A 899 -27.39 -1.28 20.27
CA LEU A 899 -27.67 -0.72 18.95
C LEU A 899 -28.47 0.60 19.06
N PRO A 900 -28.02 1.71 18.43
CA PRO A 900 -28.84 2.92 18.31
C PRO A 900 -29.96 2.70 17.27
N LEU A 901 -31.21 2.94 17.66
CA LEU A 901 -32.39 2.77 16.80
C LEU A 901 -33.44 3.86 17.12
N PRO A 902 -33.99 4.59 16.14
CA PRO A 902 -35.08 5.52 16.40
C PRO A 902 -36.37 4.74 16.67
N LEU A 903 -36.77 4.71 17.94
CA LEU A 903 -37.94 4.00 18.45
C LEU A 903 -39.15 4.94 18.51
N THR A 904 -40.26 4.59 17.84
CA THR A 904 -41.48 5.40 17.90
C THR A 904 -42.39 4.99 19.07
N PHE A 905 -43.22 5.90 19.57
CA PHE A 905 -44.27 5.56 20.55
C PHE A 905 -45.24 4.49 20.03
N SER A 906 -45.45 4.43 18.70
CA SER A 906 -46.23 3.38 18.05
C SER A 906 -45.57 2.01 18.21
N ASP A 907 -44.24 1.90 18.03
CA ASP A 907 -43.52 0.63 18.24
C ASP A 907 -43.64 0.14 19.70
N ILE A 908 -43.57 1.04 20.68
CA ILE A 908 -43.74 0.71 22.11
C ILE A 908 -45.16 0.20 22.38
N HIS A 909 -46.18 0.87 21.82
CA HIS A 909 -47.58 0.45 21.93
C HIS A 909 -47.80 -0.96 21.36
N HIS A 910 -47.28 -1.24 20.16
CA HIS A 910 -47.40 -2.55 19.54
C HIS A 910 -46.62 -3.64 20.30
N LEU A 911 -45.43 -3.34 20.83
CA LEU A 911 -44.68 -4.26 21.71
C LEU A 911 -45.48 -4.67 22.95
N ALA A 912 -46.17 -3.71 23.58
CA ALA A 912 -47.02 -3.95 24.76
C ALA A 912 -48.24 -4.81 24.42
N ALA A 913 -48.93 -4.49 23.32
CA ALA A 913 -50.12 -5.20 22.87
C ALA A 913 -49.83 -6.63 22.37
N HIS A 914 -48.60 -6.92 21.95
CA HIS A 914 -48.22 -8.22 21.40
C HIS A 914 -48.15 -9.32 22.48
N SER A 915 -48.74 -10.48 22.18
CA SER A 915 -48.87 -11.63 23.09
C SER A 915 -47.64 -12.55 23.13
N ASN A 916 -46.47 -12.10 22.66
CA ASN A 916 -45.25 -12.93 22.61
C ASN A 916 -44.44 -12.68 23.90
N THR A 917 -43.97 -13.73 24.57
CA THR A 917 -43.15 -13.55 25.79
C THR A 917 -41.86 -12.77 25.53
N LEU A 918 -41.30 -12.84 24.32
CA LEU A 918 -40.16 -12.04 23.89
C LEU A 918 -40.47 -10.55 23.75
N SER A 919 -41.68 -10.15 23.29
CA SER A 919 -42.05 -8.72 23.22
C SER A 919 -42.15 -8.12 24.63
N GLY A 920 -42.68 -8.89 25.59
CA GLY A 920 -42.66 -8.53 27.01
C GLY A 920 -41.24 -8.41 27.58
N PHE A 921 -40.31 -9.30 27.22
CA PHE A 921 -38.91 -9.18 27.62
C PHE A 921 -38.24 -7.91 27.07
N ILE A 922 -38.44 -7.64 25.78
CA ILE A 922 -37.92 -6.44 25.09
C ILE A 922 -38.48 -5.18 25.75
N LEU A 923 -39.79 -5.11 25.97
CA LEU A 923 -40.44 -3.96 26.62
C LEU A 923 -39.93 -3.73 28.05
N PHE A 924 -39.78 -4.79 28.84
CA PHE A 924 -39.14 -4.72 30.16
C PHE A 924 -37.74 -4.11 30.07
N LYS A 925 -36.90 -4.57 29.13
CA LYS A 925 -35.53 -4.08 28.96
C LYS A 925 -35.46 -2.64 28.47
N ILE A 926 -36.37 -2.22 27.59
CA ILE A 926 -36.51 -0.80 27.19
C ILE A 926 -36.85 0.08 28.40
N ILE A 927 -37.82 -0.33 29.24
CA ILE A 927 -38.17 0.42 30.46
C ILE A 927 -36.99 0.47 31.43
N GLN A 928 -36.28 -0.66 31.62
CA GLN A 928 -35.14 -0.76 32.53
C GLN A 928 -33.95 0.11 32.11
N ASN A 929 -33.58 0.08 30.83
CA ASN A 929 -32.33 0.66 30.34
C ASN A 929 -32.52 2.08 29.75
N HIS A 930 -33.64 2.34 29.09
CA HIS A 930 -33.92 3.59 28.35
C HIS A 930 -35.09 4.40 28.92
N GLY A 931 -35.77 3.90 29.95
CA GLY A 931 -37.01 4.49 30.46
C GLY A 931 -36.90 5.97 30.85
N ASN A 932 -35.77 6.38 31.45
CA ASN A 932 -35.50 7.77 31.78
C ASN A 932 -35.36 8.70 30.55
N GLN A 933 -34.96 8.18 29.40
CA GLN A 933 -34.83 8.97 28.17
C GLN A 933 -36.19 9.10 27.45
N ILE A 934 -37.01 8.05 27.53
CA ILE A 934 -38.29 7.95 26.81
C ILE A 934 -39.42 8.63 27.59
N PHE A 935 -39.61 8.27 28.88
CA PHE A 935 -40.83 8.57 29.63
C PHE A 935 -40.76 9.83 30.52
N VAL A 936 -39.68 10.61 30.45
CA VAL A 936 -39.53 11.88 31.18
C VAL A 936 -40.04 13.06 30.33
N GLY A 937 -40.93 13.86 30.90
CA GLY A 937 -41.56 15.03 30.27
C GLY A 937 -43.04 15.14 30.62
N ASP A 938 -43.73 16.17 30.14
CA ASP A 938 -45.17 16.31 30.31
C ASP A 938 -45.92 15.19 29.54
N ASP A 939 -47.02 14.70 30.10
CA ASP A 939 -47.88 13.57 29.67
C ASP A 939 -47.20 12.19 29.46
N ARG A 940 -45.87 12.13 29.33
CA ARG A 940 -45.12 10.86 29.12
C ARG A 940 -45.23 9.84 30.27
N PRO A 941 -45.33 10.22 31.56
CA PRO A 941 -45.58 9.27 32.64
C PRO A 941 -46.96 8.60 32.55
N LEU A 942 -47.96 9.27 32.00
CA LEU A 942 -49.29 8.66 31.78
C LEU A 942 -49.24 7.64 30.64
N PHE A 943 -48.53 7.95 29.55
CA PHE A 943 -48.25 6.98 28.49
C PHE A 943 -47.53 5.73 29.01
N LEU A 944 -46.62 5.84 29.98
CA LEU A 944 -46.01 4.68 30.63
C LEU A 944 -47.06 3.80 31.34
N LEU A 945 -48.05 4.38 32.01
CA LEU A 945 -49.15 3.63 32.63
C LEU A 945 -50.05 2.96 31.59
N ASP A 946 -50.36 3.64 30.48
CA ASP A 946 -51.10 3.06 29.34
C ASP A 946 -50.38 1.82 28.80
N ILE A 947 -49.06 1.92 28.58
CA ILE A 947 -48.21 0.81 28.10
C ILE A 947 -48.23 -0.39 29.05
N ILE A 948 -48.14 -0.16 30.37
CA ILE A 948 -48.26 -1.24 31.37
C ILE A 948 -49.66 -1.85 31.32
N LEU A 949 -50.72 -1.03 31.22
CA LEU A 949 -52.11 -1.49 31.19
C LEU A 949 -52.41 -2.34 29.95
N ILE A 950 -51.96 -1.89 28.78
CA ILE A 950 -52.07 -2.61 27.50
C ILE A 950 -51.37 -3.97 27.58
N HIS A 951 -50.17 -4.03 28.17
CA HIS A 951 -49.45 -5.30 28.33
C HIS A 951 -50.08 -6.26 29.34
N LEU A 952 -50.64 -5.75 30.44
CA LEU A 952 -51.43 -6.57 31.36
C LEU A 952 -52.69 -7.10 30.68
N ASN A 953 -53.33 -6.30 29.83
CA ASN A 953 -54.53 -6.69 29.08
C ASN A 953 -54.22 -7.80 28.06
N SER A 954 -53.14 -7.65 27.27
CA SER A 954 -52.71 -8.68 26.31
C SER A 954 -52.35 -9.99 27.01
N CYS A 955 -51.60 -9.93 28.12
CA CYS A 955 -51.28 -11.12 28.94
C CYS A 955 -52.50 -11.76 29.60
N PHE A 956 -53.51 -10.98 30.00
CA PHE A 956 -54.74 -11.52 30.60
C PHE A 956 -55.56 -12.30 29.57
N HIS A 957 -55.71 -11.75 28.36
CA HIS A 957 -56.51 -12.36 27.29
C HIS A 957 -55.81 -13.47 26.50
N SER A 958 -54.47 -13.50 26.43
CA SER A 958 -53.74 -14.56 25.70
C SER A 958 -53.83 -15.94 26.35
N GLY A 959 -54.09 -16.00 27.65
CA GLY A 959 -54.12 -17.22 28.45
C GLY A 959 -52.77 -17.96 28.49
N ARG A 960 -52.73 -19.15 29.13
CA ARG A 960 -51.54 -20.03 29.11
C ARG A 960 -51.39 -20.81 27.79
N SER A 961 -51.78 -20.20 26.66
CA SER A 961 -51.81 -20.84 25.34
C SER A 961 -50.51 -20.61 24.56
N HIS A 962 -49.40 -21.17 25.06
CA HIS A 962 -48.10 -21.14 24.39
C HIS A 962 -47.62 -22.56 24.06
N LYS A 963 -48.40 -23.27 23.23
CA LYS A 963 -47.94 -24.42 22.44
C LYS A 963 -47.65 -23.98 21.00
N THR A 964 -46.77 -23.01 20.86
CA THR A 964 -46.19 -22.59 19.58
C THR A 964 -44.67 -22.64 19.72
N LEU A 965 -44.02 -23.32 18.78
CA LEU A 965 -42.58 -23.63 18.73
C LEU A 965 -41.73 -22.61 19.48
N LEU A 966 -41.19 -23.02 20.64
CA LEU A 966 -40.22 -22.24 21.40
C LEU A 966 -38.86 -22.30 20.69
N PRO A 967 -38.28 -21.17 20.24
CA PRO A 967 -36.83 -21.07 20.11
C PRO A 967 -36.18 -21.38 21.46
N SER A 968 -34.98 -21.98 21.43
CA SER A 968 -34.24 -22.50 22.60
C SER A 968 -33.90 -21.46 23.69
N TYR A 969 -34.19 -20.19 23.46
CA TYR A 969 -33.84 -19.04 24.30
C TYR A 969 -35.04 -18.27 24.86
N THR A 970 -36.27 -18.67 24.53
CA THR A 970 -37.47 -18.05 25.12
C THR A 970 -37.68 -18.57 26.55
N SER A 971 -37.79 -17.67 27.53
CA SER A 971 -37.99 -18.08 28.92
C SER A 971 -39.38 -18.67 29.14
N LEU A 972 -39.49 -19.57 30.12
CA LEU A 972 -40.72 -20.29 30.47
C LEU A 972 -41.76 -19.42 31.22
N GLY A 973 -41.57 -18.10 31.30
CA GLY A 973 -42.37 -17.19 32.13
C GLY A 973 -42.87 -15.93 31.39
N SER A 974 -43.94 -15.33 31.91
CA SER A 974 -44.41 -14.01 31.47
C SER A 974 -43.61 -12.90 32.17
N TYR A 975 -43.23 -11.87 31.40
CA TYR A 975 -42.53 -10.68 31.91
C TYR A 975 -43.45 -9.60 32.49
N ALA A 976 -44.77 -9.85 32.57
CA ALA A 976 -45.76 -8.90 33.11
C ALA A 976 -45.38 -8.31 34.47
N THR A 977 -44.86 -9.14 35.40
CA THR A 977 -44.39 -8.67 36.72
C THR A 977 -43.14 -7.79 36.64
N HIS A 978 -42.24 -8.07 35.70
CA HIS A 978 -41.03 -7.26 35.52
C HIS A 978 -41.35 -5.89 34.92
N ILE A 979 -42.23 -5.85 33.91
CA ILE A 979 -42.76 -4.63 33.31
C ILE A 979 -43.52 -3.80 34.35
N PHE A 980 -44.45 -4.41 35.08
CA PHE A 980 -45.21 -3.72 36.12
C PHE A 980 -44.28 -3.12 37.18
N ASN A 981 -43.37 -3.92 37.75
CA ASN A 981 -42.49 -3.44 38.81
C ASN A 981 -41.54 -2.33 38.32
N HIS A 982 -40.87 -2.50 37.18
CA HIS A 982 -39.94 -1.47 36.69
C HIS A 982 -40.67 -0.23 36.17
N GLY A 983 -41.80 -0.40 35.50
CA GLY A 983 -42.63 0.69 34.99
C GLY A 983 -43.26 1.53 36.10
N ILE A 984 -43.81 0.90 37.14
CA ILE A 984 -44.34 1.62 38.30
C ILE A 984 -43.21 2.28 39.09
N SER A 985 -42.08 1.62 39.34
CA SER A 985 -40.93 2.26 39.99
C SER A 985 -40.42 3.47 39.19
N LEU A 986 -40.37 3.38 37.86
CA LEU A 986 -40.02 4.52 37.00
C LEU A 986 -41.06 5.64 37.09
N PHE A 987 -42.36 5.33 37.02
CA PHE A 987 -43.44 6.31 37.19
C PHE A 987 -43.34 7.05 38.53
N LEU A 988 -43.08 6.32 39.63
CA LEU A 988 -42.91 6.88 40.98
C LEU A 988 -41.64 7.74 41.12
N VAL A 989 -40.64 7.58 40.25
CA VAL A 989 -39.45 8.46 40.22
C VAL A 989 -39.71 9.70 39.35
N VAL A 990 -40.31 9.52 38.18
CA VAL A 990 -40.47 10.58 37.16
C VAL A 990 -41.61 11.54 37.47
N ASN A 991 -42.75 11.05 37.98
CA ASN A 991 -43.90 11.90 38.29
C ASN A 991 -43.62 12.72 39.57
N LYS A 992 -43.61 14.06 39.46
CA LYS A 992 -43.23 14.97 40.55
C LYS A 992 -44.47 15.54 41.26
N GLY A 993 -44.73 15.08 42.49
CA GLY A 993 -45.76 15.65 43.36
C GLY A 993 -46.27 14.66 44.41
N GLY A 994 -46.47 15.11 45.65
CA GLY A 994 -46.98 14.29 46.75
C GLY A 994 -46.00 13.22 47.28
N THR A 995 -46.49 12.37 48.17
CA THR A 995 -45.77 11.20 48.71
C THR A 995 -45.61 10.10 47.64
N VAL A 996 -44.83 9.05 47.92
CA VAL A 996 -44.73 7.90 47.00
C VAL A 996 -46.06 7.14 46.96
N GLU A 997 -46.70 7.03 48.12
CA GLU A 997 -48.02 6.44 48.36
C GLU A 997 -49.12 7.16 47.58
N SER A 998 -49.11 8.50 47.59
CA SER A 998 -50.03 9.34 46.80
C SER A 998 -49.84 9.15 45.30
N ARG A 999 -48.60 9.02 44.83
CA ARG A 999 -48.30 8.75 43.42
C ARG A 999 -48.70 7.33 43.00
N LEU A 1000 -48.56 6.35 43.89
CA LEU A 1000 -49.04 4.99 43.63
C LEU A 1000 -50.57 4.92 43.59
N ALA A 1001 -51.25 5.62 44.50
CA ALA A 1001 -52.71 5.78 44.48
C ALA A 1001 -53.20 6.41 43.17
N LEU A 1002 -52.52 7.45 42.67
CA LEU A 1002 -52.81 8.08 41.37
C LEU A 1002 -52.66 7.09 40.21
N ALA A 1003 -51.55 6.35 40.15
CA ALA A 1003 -51.32 5.33 39.12
C ALA A 1003 -52.37 4.21 39.15
N MET A 1004 -52.72 3.75 40.36
CA MET A 1004 -53.73 2.73 40.58
C MET A 1004 -55.12 3.19 40.12
N MET A 1005 -55.54 4.40 40.48
CA MET A 1005 -56.80 4.98 39.99
C MET A 1005 -56.79 5.09 38.46
N TYR A 1006 -55.72 5.64 37.88
CA TYR A 1006 -55.60 5.83 36.43
C TYR A 1006 -55.74 4.52 35.64
N MET A 1007 -55.10 3.43 36.09
CA MET A 1007 -55.17 2.13 35.41
C MET A 1007 -56.47 1.36 35.66
N VAL A 1008 -57.13 1.59 36.81
CA VAL A 1008 -58.36 0.89 37.19
C VAL A 1008 -59.62 1.53 36.58
N THR A 1009 -59.70 2.86 36.49
CA THR A 1009 -60.89 3.56 35.97
C THR A 1009 -61.31 3.11 34.55
N PRO A 1010 -60.41 2.98 33.55
CA PRO A 1010 -60.76 2.45 32.23
C PRO A 1010 -61.21 0.98 32.25
N SER A 1011 -60.76 0.22 33.25
CA SER A 1011 -60.96 -1.22 33.37
C SER A 1011 -62.23 -1.62 34.12
N HIS A 1012 -62.99 -0.65 34.66
CA HIS A 1012 -64.10 -0.88 35.60
C HIS A 1012 -65.24 -1.76 35.04
N PHE A 1013 -65.41 -1.78 33.71
CA PHE A 1013 -66.43 -2.61 33.05
C PHE A 1013 -66.15 -4.12 33.13
N TYR A 1014 -64.92 -4.55 33.48
CA TYR A 1014 -64.55 -5.96 33.52
C TYR A 1014 -63.84 -6.35 34.83
N GLN A 1015 -64.67 -6.69 35.84
CA GLN A 1015 -64.23 -6.92 37.23
C GLN A 1015 -63.10 -7.96 37.41
N GLN A 1016 -62.98 -8.98 36.55
CA GLN A 1016 -61.90 -9.96 36.69
C GLN A 1016 -60.54 -9.37 36.32
N PHE A 1017 -60.48 -8.55 35.28
CA PHE A 1017 -59.27 -7.83 34.90
C PHE A 1017 -58.93 -6.72 35.90
N THR A 1018 -59.94 -6.02 36.44
CA THR A 1018 -59.74 -5.09 37.57
C THR A 1018 -59.08 -5.79 38.76
N LYS A 1019 -59.59 -6.95 39.20
CA LYS A 1019 -59.00 -7.74 40.29
C LYS A 1019 -57.57 -8.20 39.97
N TYR A 1020 -57.28 -8.51 38.71
CA TYR A 1020 -55.94 -8.86 38.24
C TYR A 1020 -54.95 -7.69 38.37
N ILE A 1021 -55.31 -6.50 37.88
CA ILE A 1021 -54.49 -5.26 38.02
C ILE A 1021 -54.26 -4.92 39.50
N VAL A 1022 -55.32 -4.89 40.31
CA VAL A 1022 -55.24 -4.61 41.76
C VAL A 1022 -54.32 -5.62 42.47
N GLY A 1023 -54.28 -6.87 42.00
CA GLY A 1023 -53.36 -7.90 42.47
C GLY A 1023 -51.88 -7.56 42.25
N TYR A 1024 -51.53 -6.86 41.16
CA TYR A 1024 -50.16 -6.37 40.92
C TYR A 1024 -49.82 -5.19 41.83
N PHE A 1025 -50.70 -4.18 41.96
CA PHE A 1025 -50.50 -3.06 42.89
C PHE A 1025 -50.31 -3.53 44.34
N ARG A 1026 -51.13 -4.47 44.82
CA ARG A 1026 -51.00 -5.04 46.17
C ARG A 1026 -49.64 -5.73 46.38
N ARG A 1027 -49.20 -6.55 45.42
CA ARG A 1027 -47.89 -7.23 45.49
C ARG A 1027 -46.73 -6.25 45.45
N PHE A 1028 -46.83 -5.19 44.65
CA PHE A 1028 -45.82 -4.14 44.56
C PHE A 1028 -45.70 -3.37 45.87
N ALA A 1029 -46.81 -2.89 46.45
CA ALA A 1029 -46.81 -2.18 47.73
C ALA A 1029 -46.26 -3.05 48.87
N GLN A 1030 -46.66 -4.33 48.93
CA GLN A 1030 -46.12 -5.29 49.90
C GLN A 1030 -44.62 -5.55 49.72
N GLY A 1031 -44.15 -5.70 48.48
CA GLY A 1031 -42.73 -5.95 48.17
C GLY A 1031 -41.81 -4.75 48.40
N HIS A 1032 -42.35 -3.52 48.42
CA HIS A 1032 -41.60 -2.29 48.69
C HIS A 1032 -41.89 -1.69 50.07
N PHE A 1033 -42.55 -2.43 50.96
CA PHE A 1033 -42.88 -2.02 52.34
C PHE A 1033 -43.65 -0.69 52.46
N MET A 1034 -44.54 -0.41 51.51
CA MET A 1034 -45.30 0.83 51.45
C MET A 1034 -46.50 0.82 52.42
N ASP A 1035 -46.86 2.00 52.93
CA ASP A 1035 -48.02 2.17 53.81
C ASP A 1035 -49.34 2.01 53.03
N ILE A 1036 -49.99 0.86 53.23
CA ILE A 1036 -51.25 0.50 52.57
C ILE A 1036 -52.41 1.40 53.03
N ASP A 1037 -52.41 1.85 54.29
CA ASP A 1037 -53.48 2.70 54.84
C ASP A 1037 -53.34 4.14 54.32
N ALA A 1038 -52.11 4.63 54.14
CA ALA A 1038 -51.85 5.88 53.43
C ALA A 1038 -52.28 5.81 51.95
N ILE A 1039 -51.96 4.72 51.23
CA ILE A 1039 -52.42 4.50 49.84
C ILE A 1039 -53.95 4.51 49.76
N ASN A 1040 -54.64 3.81 50.67
CA ASN A 1040 -56.10 3.76 50.72
C ASN A 1040 -56.70 5.16 51.00
N THR A 1041 -56.10 5.93 51.90
CA THR A 1041 -56.53 7.30 52.22
C THR A 1041 -56.38 8.23 51.02
N HIS A 1042 -55.26 8.12 50.28
CA HIS A 1042 -55.06 8.89 49.05
C HIS A 1042 -56.02 8.48 47.92
N LEU A 1043 -56.33 7.19 47.76
CA LEU A 1043 -57.35 6.72 46.80
C LEU A 1043 -58.73 7.34 47.10
N GLN A 1044 -59.19 7.31 48.35
CA GLN A 1044 -60.48 7.91 48.74
C GLN A 1044 -60.51 9.44 48.50
N SER A 1045 -59.38 10.12 48.70
CA SER A 1045 -59.24 11.55 48.39
C SER A 1045 -59.34 11.84 46.89
N LEU A 1046 -58.72 11.02 46.04
CA LEU A 1046 -58.78 11.15 44.59
C LEU A 1046 -60.19 10.82 44.02
N GLU A 1047 -60.84 9.77 44.53
CA GLU A 1047 -62.22 9.41 44.16
C GLU A 1047 -63.23 10.50 44.53
N SER A 1048 -63.07 11.15 45.69
CA SER A 1048 -63.94 12.26 46.12
C SER A 1048 -63.68 13.54 45.33
N GLN A 1049 -62.44 13.81 44.89
CA GLN A 1049 -62.15 14.90 43.96
C GLN A 1049 -62.76 14.69 42.57
N GLN A 1050 -62.73 13.47 42.01
CA GLN A 1050 -63.37 13.18 40.72
C GLN A 1050 -64.90 13.34 40.74
N ARG A 1051 -65.56 13.06 41.87
CA ARG A 1051 -67.02 13.26 42.03
C ARG A 1051 -67.45 14.71 42.23
N GLY A 1052 -66.51 15.64 42.42
CA GLY A 1052 -66.77 17.06 42.69
C GLY A 1052 -66.76 18.00 41.47
N LEU A 1053 -66.44 17.51 40.28
CA LEU A 1053 -66.32 18.33 39.06
C LEU A 1053 -67.57 18.19 38.16
N PRO A 1054 -68.25 19.30 37.78
CA PRO A 1054 -69.36 19.24 36.84
C PRO A 1054 -68.88 18.96 35.41
N TYR A 1055 -69.71 18.26 34.62
CA TYR A 1055 -69.51 18.01 33.19
C TYR A 1055 -69.18 19.32 32.44
N GLY A 1056 -67.97 19.45 31.89
CA GLY A 1056 -67.62 20.70 31.20
C GLY A 1056 -66.17 20.91 30.78
N ARG A 1057 -65.56 19.98 30.02
CA ARG A 1057 -64.51 20.32 29.03
C ARG A 1057 -64.34 19.20 28.01
N ALA A 1058 -64.54 19.54 26.74
CA ALA A 1058 -64.38 18.61 25.63
C ALA A 1058 -62.90 18.40 25.31
N HIS A 1059 -62.49 17.13 25.20
CA HIS A 1059 -61.41 16.73 24.31
C HIS A 1059 -62.03 16.07 23.05
N PRO A 1060 -61.40 16.21 21.87
CA PRO A 1060 -62.06 15.89 20.61
C PRO A 1060 -62.22 14.37 20.38
N ASN A 1061 -63.40 14.00 19.90
CA ASN A 1061 -63.81 12.73 19.28
C ASN A 1061 -62.83 11.55 19.37
N ARG A 1062 -63.06 10.67 20.34
CA ARG A 1062 -62.66 9.25 20.30
C ARG A 1062 -63.89 8.33 20.35
N GLU A 1063 -64.82 8.54 19.42
CA GLU A 1063 -65.85 7.56 19.08
C GLU A 1063 -65.76 7.23 17.60
N GLY A 1064 -65.47 5.97 17.27
CA GLY A 1064 -65.30 5.48 15.91
C GLY A 1064 -64.38 4.26 15.82
N ALA A 1065 -64.94 3.13 15.40
CA ALA A 1065 -64.22 1.92 14.95
C ALA A 1065 -63.39 1.10 15.97
N VAL A 1066 -63.96 0.77 17.15
CA VAL A 1066 -63.53 -0.43 17.93
C VAL A 1066 -64.75 -1.27 18.37
N CYS A 1067 -65.65 -1.57 17.42
CA CYS A 1067 -66.72 -2.56 17.56
C CYS A 1067 -67.32 -2.89 16.18
N ASP A 1068 -66.50 -3.42 15.26
CA ASP A 1068 -66.92 -4.29 14.13
C ASP A 1068 -65.73 -4.59 13.19
N GLN A 1069 -64.91 -5.59 13.53
CA GLN A 1069 -64.06 -6.29 12.54
C GLN A 1069 -63.52 -7.68 12.94
N TYR A 1070 -63.90 -8.22 14.10
CA TYR A 1070 -63.51 -9.58 14.52
C TYR A 1070 -64.45 -10.70 14.04
N GLN A 1071 -65.09 -10.53 12.87
CA GLN A 1071 -65.78 -11.60 12.13
C GLN A 1071 -65.65 -11.42 10.60
N ARG A 1072 -64.42 -11.54 10.07
CA ARG A 1072 -64.10 -12.00 8.70
C ARG A 1072 -62.59 -11.95 8.44
N HIS A 1073 -61.91 -13.08 8.63
CA HIS A 1073 -60.78 -13.55 7.81
C HIS A 1073 -60.43 -14.99 8.22
N ALA A 1074 -61.41 -15.89 8.04
CA ALA A 1074 -61.21 -17.32 8.00
C ALA A 1074 -61.66 -17.78 6.61
N GLY A 1075 -60.73 -17.78 5.66
CA GLY A 1075 -61.03 -17.97 4.24
C GLY A 1075 -60.04 -17.21 3.36
N ASP A 1076 -58.87 -17.81 3.13
CA ASP A 1076 -58.29 -17.98 1.80
C ASP A 1076 -57.01 -18.82 1.89
N ALA A 1077 -57.21 -20.14 1.84
CA ALA A 1077 -56.15 -21.12 1.74
C ALA A 1077 -56.66 -22.31 0.91
N ARG A 1078 -56.77 -22.12 -0.42
CA ARG A 1078 -56.99 -23.19 -1.41
C ARG A 1078 -56.73 -22.71 -2.85
N CYS A 1079 -55.52 -22.96 -3.33
CA CYS A 1079 -55.20 -23.71 -4.56
C CYS A 1079 -53.69 -24.08 -4.46
N ILE A 1080 -53.26 -25.36 -4.44
CA ILE A 1080 -53.29 -26.37 -5.53
C ILE A 1080 -52.32 -25.90 -6.65
N GLN A 1081 -51.30 -26.62 -7.12
CA GLN A 1081 -50.73 -27.98 -6.92
C GLN A 1081 -49.22 -27.94 -7.37
N GLU A 1082 -48.29 -28.87 -7.13
CA GLU A 1082 -48.17 -30.12 -6.34
C GLU A 1082 -46.66 -30.45 -6.16
N PHE A 1083 -46.25 -31.25 -5.16
CA PHE A 1083 -45.28 -32.36 -5.32
C PHE A 1083 -45.17 -33.22 -4.03
N ASN A 1084 -45.43 -34.51 -4.17
CA ASN A 1084 -45.20 -35.59 -3.21
C ASN A 1084 -44.36 -36.63 -3.99
N PRO A 1085 -43.34 -37.29 -3.41
CA PRO A 1085 -43.67 -38.44 -2.57
C PRO A 1085 -42.78 -38.63 -1.33
N LYS A 1086 -43.36 -39.28 -0.32
CA LYS A 1086 -42.61 -40.05 0.70
C LYS A 1086 -41.77 -41.13 0.02
N ASN A 1087 -40.57 -41.43 0.54
CA ASN A 1087 -40.30 -42.72 1.20
C ASN A 1087 -38.85 -42.90 1.72
N ASN A 1088 -38.76 -43.85 2.66
CA ASN A 1088 -37.58 -44.60 3.12
C ASN A 1088 -36.59 -43.97 4.12
N PHE A 1089 -36.70 -44.50 5.35
CA PHE A 1089 -35.60 -45.03 6.15
C PHE A 1089 -34.31 -45.34 5.36
N ASN A 1090 -33.21 -44.66 5.69
CA ASN A 1090 -32.13 -45.20 6.54
C ASN A 1090 -31.23 -44.06 7.03
#